data_AF-A0A6P6VAV6-F1
#
_entry.id   AF-A0A6P6VAV6-F1
#
_cell.length_a   1.000
_cell.length_b   1.000
_cell.length_c   1.000
_cell.angle_alpha   90.00
_cell.angle_beta   90.00
_cell.angle_gamma   90.00
#
_symmetry.space_group_name_H-M   'P 1'
#
loop_
_entity.id
_entity.type
_entity.pdbx_description
1 polymer ?
#
loop_
_entity_poly.entity_id
_entity_poly.type
_entity_poly.pdbx_seq_one_letter_code
_entity_poly.pdbx_strand_id
1 'polypeptide(L)'
;MSTVATELLLHYSLRRRTLVPDIHAYSRRAPPFYLNYTKRPLSGGPSLSSFELKAPEALTLRASASTDTAAVVESDVVFSETFSLKRPVKVEGKITIRLVNGKDEENWQLLVGCSLPGKWVLHWGVKYIGDVGSEWDQPPPEMRPPGSIAIKDYAIESPLEKSSTLEGESFYEVKIDFNTNNSIAAINFVLKDEDSGSWYQHRGRDFKVPLTEYRHDDGNVVGAKKGFGIWPGAFGQLSNMLLKSEGAENKTDFTTCESKDPPHQNSRLEGFYEEHPIVRETLVDNSVTVSVTQCPETAKNLLYIETDLPGDVIVHWGVCKDKDRKWELPEQPYPSETKVFKNKALRTLLQRKEGGTCSSGSFTLDVGLTAFVFALKLNENTWLNNMGKDFYIPLSSSRVLNKEHSQSHSANKTKESSTVYTDGIINEIRNLVSDIASEKSRKTKIKEAQESILQEIEKLAAEAYSIFRSAIPTFTEEGVSEAEVLTPSVKIASGTGSGFEVVCQGFNWESHKSGRWYMELHQKAAELSSLGFTVVWLPPPTESVSPEGYMPKDLYNLNSRYGSIDELKSLVKRFHEVGINVLGDAVLNHRCAHYKNQNGIWNIFGGRLNWDDCAVVADDPHFQGRGNKSSGDNFHAAPNIDHSQEFVRKDLKEWLCWLRQEIGYDGWRLDFVRGFWGGYVKDYIDASEPYFAVGEYWDSLNYTYGDMDHNQDAHRQRIIDWINATNGCAGAFDVTTKGILHSALGRYEYWRLSDEKGKPPGVVGWWPSRAVTFIENHDTGSTQGHWRFPGGKEMQGYAYILTHPGTPTVFYDHIFSDYQSELSKLISVRTRNKIHCRSIVKVMKAERDVYAAIIDEKVAMKIGPGYYEPQTGPQKWSLATEGKDYKVWEAS
;
A
#
# COMPACT_ATOMS: atom_id res chain seq x y z
N MET A 1 -23.03 18.63 57.51
CA MET A 1 -24.17 17.74 57.19
C MET A 1 -24.29 17.70 55.67
N SER A 2 -24.49 16.57 54.99
CA SER A 2 -24.45 15.16 55.45
C SER A 2 -23.68 14.30 54.42
N THR A 3 -23.31 13.09 54.78
CA THR A 3 -22.35 12.23 54.05
C THR A 3 -23.01 11.01 53.37
N VAL A 4 -22.18 10.18 52.72
CA VAL A 4 -22.47 8.86 52.10
C VAL A 4 -23.12 8.99 50.70
N ALA A 5 -22.49 8.71 49.55
CA ALA A 5 -21.52 7.68 49.11
C ALA A 5 -22.15 6.31 48.75
N THR A 6 -21.72 5.73 47.62
CA THR A 6 -22.23 4.45 47.07
C THR A 6 -21.10 3.65 46.45
N GLU A 7 -20.99 2.38 46.82
CA GLU A 7 -19.99 1.43 46.32
C GLU A 7 -20.67 0.27 45.55
N LEU A 8 -19.89 -0.60 44.90
CA LEU A 8 -20.37 -1.65 44.00
C LEU A 8 -20.78 -2.96 44.73
N LEU A 9 -21.78 -3.69 44.21
CA LEU A 9 -21.64 -5.07 43.67
C LEU A 9 -22.95 -5.92 43.61
N LEU A 10 -23.06 -6.70 42.52
CA LEU A 10 -23.61 -8.08 42.37
C LEU A 10 -25.13 -8.43 42.51
N HIS A 11 -25.65 -8.94 41.38
CA HIS A 11 -26.39 -10.23 41.19
C HIS A 11 -27.93 -10.38 41.22
N TYR A 12 -28.42 -10.93 40.09
CA TYR A 12 -29.51 -11.92 39.87
C TYR A 12 -30.97 -11.69 40.31
N SER A 13 -31.91 -11.83 39.35
CA SER A 13 -33.06 -12.79 39.34
C SER A 13 -34.09 -12.45 38.22
N LEU A 14 -34.34 -13.29 37.20
CA LEU A 14 -35.23 -14.48 37.10
C LEU A 14 -36.73 -14.25 36.77
N ARG A 15 -37.16 -14.78 35.60
CA ARG A 15 -38.42 -15.53 35.37
C ARG A 15 -38.07 -16.71 34.44
N ARG A 16 -38.27 -18.02 34.72
CA ARG A 16 -39.48 -18.83 35.05
C ARG A 16 -40.49 -18.87 33.88
N ARG A 17 -41.05 -20.02 33.44
CA ARG A 17 -41.01 -21.46 33.84
C ARG A 17 -41.28 -22.34 32.55
N THR A 18 -41.44 -23.66 32.46
CA THR A 18 -41.81 -24.82 33.36
C THR A 18 -41.31 -26.14 32.69
N LEU A 19 -40.73 -27.12 33.41
CA LEU A 19 -41.31 -28.41 33.92
C LEU A 19 -41.87 -29.39 32.84
N VAL A 20 -41.23 -30.54 32.54
CA VAL A 20 -41.06 -31.84 33.30
C VAL A 20 -42.12 -32.88 32.88
N PRO A 21 -41.89 -34.22 32.90
CA PRO A 21 -40.83 -35.03 33.56
C PRO A 21 -39.88 -35.74 32.56
N ASP A 22 -39.62 -37.06 32.64
CA ASP A 22 -38.43 -37.71 33.24
C ASP A 22 -38.09 -38.95 32.33
N ILE A 23 -37.28 -39.99 32.57
CA ILE A 23 -36.52 -40.64 33.68
C ILE A 23 -35.40 -41.50 32.98
N HIS A 24 -34.33 -42.17 33.49
CA HIS A 24 -33.81 -42.80 34.73
C HIS A 24 -32.29 -42.39 34.90
N ALA A 25 -31.41 -42.80 35.84
CA ALA A 25 -31.10 -44.00 36.67
C ALA A 25 -30.45 -45.21 35.93
N TYR A 26 -29.48 -46.00 36.43
CA TYR A 26 -28.43 -45.98 37.49
C TYR A 26 -27.38 -47.11 37.06
N SER A 27 -26.19 -47.43 37.60
CA SER A 27 -25.47 -47.20 38.88
C SER A 27 -23.92 -47.44 38.80
N ARG A 28 -23.12 -46.45 39.22
CA ARG A 28 -21.93 -46.48 40.14
C ARG A 28 -20.84 -47.61 40.10
N ARG A 29 -19.57 -47.14 40.02
CA ARG A 29 -18.41 -47.28 41.00
C ARG A 29 -17.78 -48.68 41.28
N ALA A 30 -16.48 -48.81 41.62
CA ALA A 30 -15.31 -47.89 41.60
C ALA A 30 -13.93 -48.67 41.58
N PRO A 31 -12.87 -48.39 42.37
CA PRO A 31 -11.65 -47.75 41.82
C PRO A 31 -10.32 -48.58 42.03
N PRO A 32 -9.11 -48.04 42.32
CA PRO A 32 -7.92 -48.36 41.49
C PRO A 32 -6.71 -48.93 42.27
N PHE A 33 -5.57 -49.19 41.59
CA PHE A 33 -4.23 -48.65 41.90
C PHE A 33 -3.15 -49.16 40.90
N TYR A 34 -1.97 -48.52 40.89
CA TYR A 34 -0.79 -48.86 40.06
C TYR A 34 0.16 -49.87 40.75
N LEU A 35 0.97 -50.64 39.98
CA LEU A 35 2.45 -50.59 40.01
C LEU A 35 3.19 -51.67 39.16
N ASN A 36 4.00 -51.20 38.22
CA ASN A 36 5.40 -51.58 37.88
C ASN A 36 5.95 -53.04 37.85
N TYR A 37 6.56 -53.35 36.67
CA TYR A 37 7.92 -53.89 36.43
C TYR A 37 8.26 -55.42 36.32
N THR A 38 9.01 -55.75 35.24
CA THR A 38 10.02 -56.86 35.06
C THR A 38 9.59 -58.34 35.06
N LYS A 39 10.21 -59.29 34.32
CA LYS A 39 11.08 -59.34 33.10
C LYS A 39 11.27 -60.82 32.62
N ARG A 40 11.91 -61.05 31.45
CA ARG A 40 12.48 -62.33 30.91
C ARG A 40 11.50 -63.41 30.36
N PRO A 41 11.95 -64.42 29.54
CA PRO A 41 13.00 -64.40 28.50
C PRO A 41 12.78 -65.32 27.23
N LEU A 42 13.52 -65.03 26.12
CA LEU A 42 14.15 -65.98 25.15
C LEU A 42 13.27 -67.00 24.35
N SER A 43 13.65 -67.54 23.17
CA SER A 43 14.78 -67.33 22.23
C SER A 43 14.39 -67.78 20.80
N GLY A 44 14.61 -66.99 19.75
CA GLY A 44 15.72 -67.14 18.78
C GLY A 44 15.16 -67.16 17.34
N GLY A 45 15.84 -66.81 16.23
CA GLY A 45 17.24 -66.40 15.96
C GLY A 45 17.77 -67.12 14.69
N PRO A 46 18.79 -66.64 13.94
CA PRO A 46 19.56 -65.39 13.98
C PRO A 46 19.00 -64.36 12.94
N SER A 47 19.70 -63.47 12.19
CA SER A 47 21.13 -63.07 12.02
C SER A 47 21.34 -61.64 11.49
N LEU A 48 22.42 -61.02 12.00
CA LEU A 48 23.45 -60.12 11.44
C LEU A 48 23.45 -59.73 9.93
N SER A 49 24.04 -58.61 9.45
CA SER A 49 24.15 -57.17 9.87
C SER A 49 25.41 -56.49 9.28
N SER A 50 25.29 -55.28 8.69
CA SER A 50 26.36 -54.25 8.43
C SER A 50 27.59 -54.67 7.58
N PHE A 51 28.22 -53.86 6.71
CA PHE A 51 28.79 -52.50 6.88
C PHE A 51 29.25 -51.91 5.53
N GLU A 52 29.64 -50.61 5.52
CA GLU A 52 30.53 -49.90 4.58
C GLU A 52 30.26 -49.87 3.05
N LEU A 53 30.58 -48.73 2.43
CA LEU A 53 31.14 -48.67 1.07
C LEU A 53 32.05 -47.43 0.92
N LYS A 54 33.13 -47.57 0.15
CA LYS A 54 34.17 -46.55 -0.09
C LYS A 54 34.11 -46.01 -1.53
N ALA A 55 34.87 -44.96 -1.80
CA ALA A 55 35.02 -44.37 -3.14
C ALA A 55 35.75 -45.29 -4.14
N PRO A 56 35.55 -45.10 -5.46
CA PRO A 56 36.36 -45.70 -6.52
C PRO A 56 37.59 -44.84 -6.90
N GLU A 57 38.55 -45.45 -7.58
CA GLU A 57 39.85 -44.85 -7.97
C GLU A 57 39.89 -44.31 -9.42
N ALA A 58 41.06 -43.79 -9.81
CA ALA A 58 41.30 -43.07 -11.06
C ALA A 58 41.47 -43.94 -12.31
N LEU A 59 41.39 -43.29 -13.49
CA LEU A 59 41.91 -43.81 -14.75
C LEU A 59 43.05 -42.91 -15.25
N THR A 60 44.19 -43.51 -15.63
CA THR A 60 45.36 -42.84 -16.17
C THR A 60 45.57 -43.18 -17.65
N LEU A 61 45.94 -42.19 -18.48
CA LEU A 61 46.44 -42.45 -19.83
C LEU A 61 47.49 -41.41 -20.30
N ARG A 62 48.71 -41.91 -20.44
CA ARG A 62 49.88 -41.47 -21.26
C ARG A 62 50.04 -39.99 -21.67
N ALA A 63 51.24 -39.48 -21.42
CA ALA A 63 51.77 -38.26 -22.01
C ALA A 63 52.33 -38.46 -23.44
N SER A 64 52.39 -37.37 -24.19
CA SER A 64 53.22 -37.17 -25.39
C SER A 64 53.84 -35.77 -25.31
N ALA A 65 55.13 -35.64 -25.56
CA ALA A 65 55.85 -34.38 -25.36
C ALA A 65 56.05 -33.58 -26.65
N SER A 66 55.78 -32.28 -26.58
CA SER A 66 56.31 -31.26 -27.49
C SER A 66 56.53 -29.98 -26.69
N THR A 67 57.76 -29.46 -26.71
CA THR A 67 58.13 -28.20 -26.06
C THR A 67 57.43 -27.02 -26.71
N ASP A 68 56.93 -26.09 -25.90
CA ASP A 68 57.46 -24.73 -26.00
C ASP A 68 57.56 -24.06 -24.62
N THR A 69 58.46 -23.10 -24.47
CA THR A 69 58.93 -22.66 -23.13
C THR A 69 58.55 -21.22 -22.82
N ALA A 70 57.41 -21.04 -22.15
CA ALA A 70 57.08 -19.82 -21.42
C ALA A 70 57.32 -20.05 -19.93
N ALA A 71 58.18 -19.25 -19.30
CA ALA A 71 58.53 -19.43 -17.90
C ALA A 71 57.34 -19.11 -16.98
N VAL A 72 56.96 -20.07 -16.12
CA VAL A 72 56.08 -19.77 -14.98
C VAL A 72 56.89 -18.99 -13.96
N VAL A 73 56.77 -17.68 -14.01
CA VAL A 73 57.23 -16.81 -12.92
C VAL A 73 56.26 -16.99 -11.76
N GLU A 74 56.75 -17.47 -10.62
CA GLU A 74 55.97 -17.47 -9.37
C GLU A 74 55.60 -16.02 -9.05
N SER A 75 54.32 -15.69 -9.16
CA SER A 75 53.79 -14.37 -8.84
C SER A 75 53.07 -14.43 -7.50
N ASP A 76 53.51 -13.60 -6.55
CA ASP A 76 52.90 -13.55 -5.24
C ASP A 76 51.41 -13.17 -5.35
N VAL A 77 50.55 -14.10 -4.90
CA VAL A 77 49.11 -13.90 -4.80
C VAL A 77 48.84 -13.01 -3.60
N VAL A 78 48.61 -11.72 -3.85
CA VAL A 78 48.35 -10.69 -2.84
C VAL A 78 46.99 -10.92 -2.16
N PHE A 79 46.02 -11.41 -2.93
CA PHE A 79 44.65 -11.68 -2.48
C PHE A 79 44.01 -12.77 -3.35
N SER A 80 43.15 -13.62 -2.77
CA SER A 80 42.26 -14.52 -3.49
C SER A 80 41.07 -14.91 -2.61
N GLU A 81 39.85 -14.61 -3.07
CA GLU A 81 38.61 -14.93 -2.33
C GLU A 81 37.47 -15.30 -3.31
N THR A 82 36.66 -16.29 -2.93
CA THR A 82 35.46 -16.70 -3.66
C THR A 82 34.22 -16.33 -2.85
N PHE A 83 33.41 -15.42 -3.39
CA PHE A 83 32.18 -14.95 -2.78
C PHE A 83 30.98 -15.72 -3.33
N SER A 84 30.13 -16.24 -2.43
CA SER A 84 28.84 -16.81 -2.80
C SER A 84 27.84 -15.71 -3.19
N LEU A 85 27.17 -15.89 -4.32
CA LEU A 85 26.15 -15.00 -4.85
C LEU A 85 24.78 -15.68 -4.76
N LYS A 86 23.73 -14.95 -4.35
CA LYS A 86 22.35 -15.43 -4.48
C LYS A 86 21.66 -14.68 -5.61
N ARG A 87 21.33 -15.39 -6.69
CA ARG A 87 20.68 -14.81 -7.87
C ARG A 87 19.20 -15.23 -7.92
N PRO A 88 18.25 -14.30 -8.01
CA PRO A 88 16.85 -14.65 -8.22
C PRO A 88 16.66 -15.29 -9.60
N VAL A 89 15.88 -16.36 -9.63
CA VAL A 89 15.46 -17.10 -10.82
C VAL A 89 13.97 -17.37 -10.69
N LYS A 90 13.22 -17.10 -11.77
CA LYS A 90 11.79 -17.40 -11.81
C LYS A 90 11.59 -18.84 -12.26
N VAL A 91 10.88 -19.62 -11.45
CA VAL A 91 10.51 -21.01 -11.71
C VAL A 91 9.01 -21.04 -11.95
N GLU A 92 8.61 -21.60 -13.09
CA GLU A 92 7.20 -21.79 -13.46
C GLU A 92 6.67 -23.11 -12.89
N GLY A 93 5.40 -23.13 -12.53
CA GLY A 93 4.70 -24.30 -12.03
C GLY A 93 3.19 -24.11 -12.11
N LYS A 94 2.42 -24.96 -11.42
CA LYS A 94 0.96 -24.98 -11.51
C LYS A 94 0.31 -25.11 -10.14
N ILE A 95 -0.83 -24.44 -9.97
CA ILE A 95 -1.87 -24.81 -9.00
C ILE A 95 -2.88 -25.71 -9.72
N THR A 96 -3.28 -26.80 -9.10
CA THR A 96 -4.30 -27.72 -9.60
C THR A 96 -5.51 -27.70 -8.67
N ILE A 97 -6.72 -27.67 -9.23
CA ILE A 97 -7.97 -27.64 -8.47
C ILE A 97 -8.88 -28.73 -9.02
N ARG A 98 -9.31 -29.68 -8.18
CA ARG A 98 -10.12 -30.82 -8.61
C ARG A 98 -11.26 -31.10 -7.65
N LEU A 99 -12.48 -31.08 -8.16
CA LEU A 99 -13.69 -31.46 -7.42
C LEU A 99 -14.14 -32.85 -7.87
N VAL A 100 -14.26 -33.79 -6.92
CA VAL A 100 -14.57 -35.20 -7.17
C VAL A 100 -15.76 -35.64 -6.32
N ASN A 101 -16.71 -36.35 -6.94
CA ASN A 101 -17.84 -36.96 -6.23
C ASN A 101 -17.38 -38.27 -5.54
N GLY A 102 -17.89 -38.52 -4.34
CA GLY A 102 -17.64 -39.71 -3.54
C GLY A 102 -18.37 -40.95 -4.04
N LYS A 103 -18.53 -41.94 -3.15
CA LYS A 103 -19.23 -43.19 -3.46
C LYS A 103 -20.76 -43.10 -3.32
N ASP A 104 -21.22 -42.06 -2.63
CA ASP A 104 -22.63 -41.71 -2.40
C ASP A 104 -22.81 -40.27 -2.87
N GLU A 105 -23.91 -39.95 -3.57
CA GLU A 105 -24.06 -38.68 -4.32
C GLU A 105 -23.97 -37.38 -3.47
N GLU A 106 -24.05 -37.51 -2.14
CA GLU A 106 -24.00 -36.40 -1.20
C GLU A 106 -22.58 -36.04 -0.71
N ASN A 107 -21.61 -36.95 -0.83
CA ASN A 107 -20.27 -36.79 -0.27
C ASN A 107 -19.28 -36.38 -1.36
N TRP A 108 -18.53 -35.28 -1.15
CA TRP A 108 -17.66 -34.69 -2.17
C TRP A 108 -16.27 -34.37 -1.59
N GLN A 109 -15.26 -34.42 -2.46
CA GLN A 109 -13.86 -34.15 -2.12
C GLN A 109 -13.30 -33.06 -3.05
N LEU A 110 -12.84 -31.96 -2.46
CA LEU A 110 -12.04 -30.93 -3.13
C LEU A 110 -10.56 -31.18 -2.86
N LEU A 111 -9.78 -31.33 -3.93
CA LEU A 111 -8.33 -31.42 -3.91
C LEU A 111 -7.76 -30.11 -4.43
N VAL A 112 -6.89 -29.48 -3.65
CA VAL A 112 -6.09 -28.31 -4.09
C VAL A 112 -4.62 -28.67 -3.96
N GLY A 113 -3.85 -28.45 -5.03
CA GLY A 113 -2.45 -28.87 -5.08
C GLY A 113 -1.54 -27.90 -5.82
N CYS A 114 -0.24 -28.09 -5.65
CA CYS A 114 0.82 -27.28 -6.24
C CYS A 114 1.99 -28.15 -6.71
N SER A 115 2.51 -27.86 -7.91
CA SER A 115 3.66 -28.59 -8.49
C SER A 115 5.04 -28.06 -8.07
N LEU A 116 5.11 -26.97 -7.29
CA LEU A 116 6.37 -26.35 -6.90
C LEU A 116 6.85 -26.84 -5.52
N PRO A 117 8.16 -27.12 -5.34
CA PRO A 117 8.70 -27.57 -4.05
C PRO A 117 8.79 -26.43 -3.03
N GLY A 118 7.95 -26.47 -1.99
CA GLY A 118 7.95 -25.49 -0.90
C GLY A 118 6.97 -25.85 0.21
N LYS A 119 6.91 -25.03 1.25
CA LYS A 119 5.85 -25.09 2.26
C LYS A 119 4.62 -24.32 1.79
N TRP A 120 3.61 -25.07 1.35
CA TRP A 120 2.36 -24.51 0.89
C TRP A 120 1.27 -24.64 1.95
N VAL A 121 0.55 -23.56 2.16
CA VAL A 121 -0.64 -23.49 3.03
C VAL A 121 -1.82 -23.02 2.19
N LEU A 122 -2.94 -23.72 2.31
CA LEU A 122 -4.23 -23.26 1.83
C LEU A 122 -4.84 -22.37 2.91
N HIS A 123 -5.01 -21.08 2.64
CA HIS A 123 -5.81 -20.19 3.48
C HIS A 123 -7.22 -20.19 2.87
N TRP A 124 -8.23 -20.67 3.60
CA TRP A 124 -9.57 -20.91 3.06
C TRP A 124 -10.71 -20.69 4.06
N GLY A 125 -11.90 -20.47 3.51
CA GLY A 125 -13.15 -20.31 4.21
C GLY A 125 -14.32 -20.86 3.39
N VAL A 126 -15.49 -20.91 3.99
CA VAL A 126 -16.76 -21.25 3.34
C VAL A 126 -17.67 -20.03 3.32
N LYS A 127 -18.68 -20.02 2.44
CA LYS A 127 -19.78 -19.07 2.52
C LYS A 127 -21.09 -19.82 2.68
N TYR A 128 -21.89 -19.48 3.70
CA TYR A 128 -23.18 -20.13 3.94
C TYR A 128 -24.31 -19.58 3.04
N ILE A 129 -25.30 -20.43 2.76
CA ILE A 129 -26.49 -20.11 1.96
C ILE A 129 -27.35 -19.13 2.75
N GLY A 130 -27.59 -17.96 2.16
CA GLY A 130 -28.37 -16.89 2.78
C GLY A 130 -27.54 -15.90 3.63
N ASP A 131 -26.22 -16.07 3.74
CA ASP A 131 -25.38 -15.08 4.41
C ASP A 131 -25.14 -13.85 3.53
N VAL A 132 -25.41 -12.67 4.11
CA VAL A 132 -25.36 -11.35 3.45
C VAL A 132 -24.54 -10.38 4.31
N GLY A 133 -23.33 -10.78 4.66
CA GLY A 133 -22.28 -9.91 5.21
C GLY A 133 -20.91 -10.54 5.07
N SER A 134 -20.82 -11.84 5.31
CA SER A 134 -19.57 -12.58 5.22
C SER A 134 -19.21 -12.97 3.79
N GLU A 135 -17.95 -12.79 3.40
CA GLU A 135 -17.34 -13.45 2.24
C GLU A 135 -16.57 -14.73 2.64
N TRP A 136 -16.27 -14.89 3.93
CA TRP A 136 -15.39 -15.91 4.48
C TRP A 136 -15.88 -16.26 5.89
N ASP A 137 -16.38 -17.48 6.08
CA ASP A 137 -16.65 -18.05 7.40
C ASP A 137 -15.77 -19.27 7.62
N GLN A 138 -15.50 -19.63 8.88
CA GLN A 138 -14.79 -20.88 9.13
C GLN A 138 -15.64 -22.09 8.68
N PRO A 139 -15.08 -23.04 7.90
CA PRO A 139 -15.71 -24.35 7.66
C PRO A 139 -16.06 -25.06 8.97
N PRO A 140 -17.12 -25.89 8.99
CA PRO A 140 -17.43 -26.78 10.10
C PRO A 140 -16.21 -27.65 10.48
N PRO A 141 -16.00 -28.01 11.77
CA PRO A 141 -14.83 -28.78 12.21
C PRO A 141 -14.59 -30.08 11.43
N GLU A 142 -15.66 -30.75 11.01
CA GLU A 142 -15.66 -31.98 10.20
C GLU A 142 -15.08 -31.83 8.79
N MET A 143 -15.06 -30.60 8.24
CA MET A 143 -14.46 -30.30 6.93
C MET A 143 -12.98 -29.88 7.02
N ARG A 144 -12.40 -29.77 8.23
CA ARG A 144 -11.05 -29.23 8.42
C ARG A 144 -9.98 -30.33 8.30
N PRO A 145 -9.04 -30.25 7.34
CA PRO A 145 -7.94 -31.22 7.22
C PRO A 145 -7.09 -31.33 8.51
N PRO A 146 -6.39 -32.46 8.73
CA PRO A 146 -5.40 -32.57 9.80
C PRO A 146 -4.38 -31.42 9.79
N GLY A 147 -3.98 -30.96 10.97
CA GLY A 147 -3.03 -29.84 11.10
C GLY A 147 -3.60 -28.45 10.83
N SER A 148 -4.89 -28.32 10.51
CA SER A 148 -5.53 -27.02 10.26
C SER A 148 -5.54 -26.09 11.48
N ILE A 149 -5.19 -24.82 11.27
CA ILE A 149 -5.13 -23.76 12.28
C ILE A 149 -6.25 -22.74 12.03
N ALA A 150 -6.96 -22.33 13.07
CA ALA A 150 -7.99 -21.29 12.97
C ALA A 150 -7.36 -19.89 12.94
N ILE A 151 -7.67 -19.11 11.90
CA ILE A 151 -7.23 -17.73 11.74
C ILE A 151 -8.41 -16.81 12.05
N LYS A 152 -8.35 -16.18 13.23
CA LYS A 152 -9.43 -15.37 13.80
C LYS A 152 -10.74 -16.18 13.85
N ASP A 153 -11.84 -15.62 13.40
CA ASP A 153 -13.21 -16.13 13.36
C ASP A 153 -13.70 -16.49 11.94
N TYR A 154 -13.02 -16.01 10.89
CA TYR A 154 -13.48 -16.11 9.50
C TYR A 154 -12.72 -17.10 8.58
N ALA A 155 -11.50 -17.53 8.92
CA ALA A 155 -10.67 -18.35 8.02
C ALA A 155 -9.93 -19.50 8.74
N ILE A 156 -9.49 -20.47 7.95
CA ILE A 156 -8.62 -21.61 8.34
C ILE A 156 -7.38 -21.63 7.46
N GLU A 157 -6.22 -21.93 8.05
CA GLU A 157 -5.01 -22.31 7.32
C GLU A 157 -4.78 -23.81 7.45
N SER A 158 -4.73 -24.51 6.30
CA SER A 158 -4.48 -25.95 6.21
C SER A 158 -3.19 -26.20 5.41
N PRO A 159 -2.19 -26.92 5.96
CA PRO A 159 -0.96 -27.23 5.21
C PRO A 159 -1.24 -28.22 4.07
N LEU A 160 -0.51 -28.08 2.96
CA LEU A 160 -0.51 -29.08 1.88
C LEU A 160 0.55 -30.16 2.21
N GLU A 161 0.15 -31.42 2.17
CA GLU A 161 1.04 -32.55 2.39
C GLU A 161 1.76 -32.94 1.09
N LYS A 162 2.99 -33.44 1.20
CA LYS A 162 3.76 -33.89 0.03
C LYS A 162 3.22 -35.23 -0.48
N SER A 163 2.59 -35.19 -1.66
CA SER A 163 2.06 -36.37 -2.34
C SER A 163 3.10 -36.98 -3.27
N SER A 164 3.25 -38.31 -3.24
CA SER A 164 4.21 -39.05 -4.08
C SER A 164 3.56 -39.49 -5.39
N THR A 165 3.73 -38.70 -6.46
CA THR A 165 3.38 -39.10 -7.83
C THR A 165 4.44 -40.03 -8.42
N LEU A 166 4.07 -40.80 -9.45
CA LEU A 166 4.90 -41.87 -10.03
C LEU A 166 6.12 -41.38 -10.85
N GLU A 167 6.19 -40.08 -11.15
CA GLU A 167 7.18 -39.51 -12.09
C GLU A 167 8.32 -38.72 -11.40
N GLY A 168 8.37 -38.73 -10.06
CA GLY A 168 9.47 -38.18 -9.27
C GLY A 168 9.43 -36.68 -8.99
N GLU A 169 8.54 -35.94 -9.64
CA GLU A 169 8.26 -34.54 -9.29
C GLU A 169 7.61 -34.43 -7.89
N SER A 170 7.93 -33.36 -7.17
CA SER A 170 7.46 -33.17 -5.79
C SER A 170 6.17 -32.35 -5.77
N PHE A 171 5.04 -33.06 -5.79
CA PHE A 171 3.70 -32.47 -5.72
C PHE A 171 3.23 -32.29 -4.27
N TYR A 172 2.47 -31.23 -4.01
CA TYR A 172 1.91 -30.90 -2.70
C TYR A 172 0.39 -30.80 -2.82
N GLU A 173 -0.38 -31.40 -1.93
CA GLU A 173 -1.84 -31.52 -2.03
C GLU A 173 -2.51 -31.42 -0.66
N VAL A 174 -3.67 -30.76 -0.59
CA VAL A 174 -4.58 -30.79 0.55
C VAL A 174 -5.95 -31.30 0.09
N LYS A 175 -6.63 -32.04 0.97
CA LYS A 175 -7.91 -32.71 0.68
C LYS A 175 -8.97 -32.22 1.65
N ILE A 176 -10.05 -31.66 1.12
CA ILE A 176 -11.20 -31.17 1.88
C ILE A 176 -12.38 -32.07 1.54
N ASP A 177 -12.80 -32.88 2.49
CA ASP A 177 -14.00 -33.73 2.39
C ASP A 177 -15.22 -32.97 2.96
N PHE A 178 -16.35 -33.01 2.28
CA PHE A 178 -17.58 -32.32 2.68
C PHE A 178 -18.85 -33.03 2.16
N ASN A 179 -20.02 -32.63 2.68
CA ASN A 179 -21.31 -33.17 2.27
C ASN A 179 -22.27 -32.05 1.81
N THR A 180 -23.03 -32.27 0.74
CA THR A 180 -23.91 -31.27 0.10
C THR A 180 -25.20 -30.97 0.85
N ASN A 181 -25.54 -31.71 1.92
CA ASN A 181 -26.63 -31.37 2.82
C ASN A 181 -26.28 -30.23 3.81
N ASN A 182 -25.01 -29.83 3.89
CA ASN A 182 -24.61 -28.64 4.64
C ASN A 182 -25.05 -27.38 3.89
N SER A 183 -25.44 -26.33 4.63
CA SER A 183 -25.93 -25.06 4.07
C SER A 183 -24.81 -24.16 3.52
N ILE A 184 -23.87 -24.71 2.75
CA ILE A 184 -22.70 -24.02 2.20
C ILE A 184 -22.90 -23.75 0.71
N ALA A 185 -22.80 -22.47 0.32
CA ALA A 185 -22.98 -22.03 -1.06
C ALA A 185 -21.70 -22.17 -1.90
N ALA A 186 -20.54 -21.91 -1.30
CA ALA A 186 -19.23 -21.97 -1.96
C ALA A 186 -18.07 -22.17 -0.96
N ILE A 187 -16.92 -22.61 -1.47
CA ILE A 187 -15.61 -22.59 -0.80
C ILE A 187 -14.76 -21.49 -1.46
N ASN A 188 -14.14 -20.62 -0.65
CA ASN A 188 -13.24 -19.56 -1.08
C ASN A 188 -11.82 -19.85 -0.54
N PHE A 189 -10.78 -19.68 -1.36
CA PHE A 189 -9.40 -19.92 -0.92
C PHE A 189 -8.33 -19.12 -1.67
N VAL A 190 -7.16 -19.01 -1.04
CA VAL A 190 -5.90 -18.57 -1.66
C VAL A 190 -4.77 -19.49 -1.23
N LEU A 191 -3.73 -19.60 -2.06
CA LEU A 191 -2.56 -20.42 -1.75
C LEU A 191 -1.40 -19.54 -1.28
N LYS A 192 -0.77 -19.93 -0.18
CA LYS A 192 0.27 -19.18 0.53
C LYS A 192 1.57 -19.99 0.55
N ASP A 193 2.67 -19.36 0.15
CA ASP A 193 4.02 -19.90 0.27
C ASP A 193 4.64 -19.42 1.58
N GLU A 194 4.81 -20.29 2.58
CA GLU A 194 5.41 -19.90 3.85
C GLU A 194 6.90 -19.58 3.76
N ASP A 195 7.63 -20.13 2.77
CA ASP A 195 9.08 -19.92 2.67
C ASP A 195 9.42 -18.52 2.13
N SER A 196 8.50 -17.89 1.38
CA SER A 196 8.66 -16.52 0.84
C SER A 196 7.66 -15.50 1.41
N GLY A 197 6.56 -15.95 2.04
CA GLY A 197 5.44 -15.11 2.44
C GLY A 197 4.51 -14.69 1.30
N SER A 198 4.69 -15.23 0.09
CA SER A 198 3.92 -14.88 -1.11
C SER A 198 2.51 -15.48 -1.10
N TRP A 199 1.54 -14.72 -1.63
CA TRP A 199 0.14 -15.13 -1.76
C TRP A 199 -0.25 -15.25 -3.23
N TYR A 200 -0.98 -16.30 -3.58
CA TYR A 200 -1.36 -16.65 -4.94
C TYR A 200 -2.89 -16.65 -5.08
N GLN A 201 -3.37 -15.79 -5.98
CA GLN A 201 -4.78 -15.45 -6.21
C GLN A 201 -5.16 -15.63 -7.69
N HIS A 202 -6.40 -16.02 -7.95
CA HIS A 202 -6.94 -16.12 -9.30
C HIS A 202 -7.32 -14.73 -9.83
N ARG A 203 -6.54 -14.20 -10.77
CA ARG A 203 -6.79 -12.91 -11.45
C ARG A 203 -6.90 -11.71 -10.49
N GLY A 204 -6.17 -11.74 -9.38
CA GLY A 204 -6.23 -10.70 -8.34
C GLY A 204 -7.46 -10.79 -7.42
N ARG A 205 -8.09 -11.97 -7.34
CA ARG A 205 -9.14 -12.32 -6.38
C ARG A 205 -8.93 -13.73 -5.84
N ASP A 206 -9.67 -14.09 -4.81
CA ASP A 206 -9.63 -15.44 -4.24
C ASP A 206 -10.21 -16.47 -5.23
N PHE A 207 -9.70 -17.70 -5.17
CA PHE A 207 -10.29 -18.84 -5.89
C PHE A 207 -11.63 -19.20 -5.28
N LYS A 208 -12.64 -19.45 -6.13
CA LYS A 208 -14.04 -19.62 -5.72
C LYS A 208 -14.62 -20.89 -6.34
N VAL A 209 -14.98 -21.86 -5.51
CA VAL A 209 -15.57 -23.15 -5.88
C VAL A 209 -17.04 -23.15 -5.44
N PRO A 210 -18.00 -22.94 -6.37
CA PRO A 210 -19.43 -22.96 -6.03
C PRO A 210 -19.91 -24.40 -5.77
N LEU A 211 -20.74 -24.58 -4.74
CA LEU A 211 -21.34 -25.87 -4.36
C LEU A 211 -22.85 -25.93 -4.66
N THR A 212 -23.45 -24.81 -5.08
CA THR A 212 -24.89 -24.64 -5.38
C THR A 212 -25.08 -23.70 -6.58
N GLU A 213 -26.30 -23.58 -7.12
CA GLU A 213 -26.62 -22.65 -8.22
C GLU A 213 -26.46 -21.17 -7.80
N TYR A 214 -25.25 -20.65 -7.93
CA TYR A 214 -24.96 -19.25 -7.71
C TYR A 214 -25.20 -18.44 -8.99
N ARG A 215 -26.37 -17.78 -9.09
CA ARG A 215 -26.77 -16.97 -10.27
C ARG A 215 -26.05 -15.61 -10.39
N HIS A 216 -24.72 -15.62 -10.26
CA HIS A 216 -23.86 -14.50 -10.58
C HIS A 216 -22.67 -14.99 -11.42
N ASP A 217 -22.57 -14.47 -12.65
CA ASP A 217 -21.43 -14.70 -13.54
C ASP A 217 -20.24 -13.87 -13.04
N ASP A 218 -19.38 -14.51 -12.25
CA ASP A 218 -18.31 -13.88 -11.47
C ASP A 218 -16.95 -14.43 -11.91
N GLY A 219 -16.12 -13.56 -12.49
CA GLY A 219 -14.97 -13.94 -13.34
C GLY A 219 -13.80 -14.65 -12.65
N ASN A 220 -13.92 -15.00 -11.36
CA ASN A 220 -12.98 -15.80 -10.58
C ASN A 220 -13.47 -17.24 -10.28
N VAL A 221 -14.71 -17.59 -10.65
CA VAL A 221 -15.29 -18.94 -10.45
C VAL A 221 -14.51 -20.00 -11.21
N VAL A 222 -14.20 -21.09 -10.51
CA VAL A 222 -13.56 -22.31 -11.03
C VAL A 222 -14.65 -23.33 -11.41
N GLY A 223 -14.56 -23.97 -12.58
CA GLY A 223 -15.51 -24.97 -13.06
C GLY A 223 -16.66 -24.46 -13.96
N ALA A 224 -16.65 -23.18 -14.36
CA ALA A 224 -17.72 -22.61 -15.19
C ALA A 224 -17.69 -23.10 -16.66
N LYS A 225 -18.85 -23.50 -17.20
CA LYS A 225 -19.01 -24.02 -18.57
C LYS A 225 -18.82 -22.93 -19.64
N LYS A 226 -17.70 -22.97 -20.38
CA LYS A 226 -17.39 -22.04 -21.48
C LYS A 226 -18.28 -22.28 -22.70
N GLY A 227 -19.15 -21.33 -23.02
CA GLY A 227 -19.84 -21.23 -24.32
C GLY A 227 -18.91 -20.71 -25.44
N PHE A 228 -19.22 -21.02 -26.69
CA PHE A 228 -18.42 -20.63 -27.86
C PHE A 228 -18.62 -19.16 -28.26
N GLY A 229 -17.54 -18.47 -28.66
CA GLY A 229 -17.55 -17.01 -28.89
C GLY A 229 -16.55 -16.41 -29.89
N ILE A 230 -15.91 -17.21 -30.76
CA ILE A 230 -15.06 -16.78 -31.90
C ILE A 230 -13.71 -16.09 -31.52
N TRP A 231 -12.78 -16.08 -32.48
CA TRP A 231 -11.33 -15.87 -32.35
C TRP A 231 -10.86 -14.68 -33.21
N PRO A 232 -9.62 -14.17 -33.05
CA PRO A 232 -8.61 -14.57 -34.05
C PRO A 232 -7.15 -14.66 -33.53
N GLY A 233 -6.40 -15.68 -33.95
CA GLY A 233 -4.94 -15.70 -33.80
C GLY A 233 -4.24 -17.03 -34.13
N ALA A 234 -3.62 -17.10 -35.32
CA ALA A 234 -2.69 -18.14 -35.78
C ALA A 234 -3.17 -19.62 -35.81
N PHE A 235 -3.23 -20.20 -37.02
CA PHE A 235 -3.51 -21.62 -37.25
C PHE A 235 -2.22 -22.42 -37.52
N GLY A 236 -2.12 -23.61 -36.93
CA GLY A 236 -1.59 -24.80 -37.62
C GLY A 236 -0.19 -25.30 -37.26
N GLN A 237 -0.12 -26.51 -36.69
CA GLN A 237 0.55 -27.68 -37.29
C GLN A 237 0.31 -28.97 -36.47
N LEU A 238 -0.25 -30.01 -37.13
CA LEU A 238 -0.10 -31.47 -36.83
C LEU A 238 -0.57 -32.00 -35.44
N SER A 239 -1.13 -33.20 -35.27
CA SER A 239 -1.68 -34.18 -36.23
C SER A 239 -2.62 -35.18 -35.51
N ASN A 240 -3.41 -35.94 -36.28
CA ASN A 240 -4.45 -36.86 -35.80
C ASN A 240 -3.96 -38.01 -34.90
N MET A 241 -4.82 -38.46 -33.97
CA MET A 241 -5.00 -39.90 -33.73
C MET A 241 -6.48 -40.26 -33.43
N LEU A 242 -6.86 -41.51 -33.72
CA LEU A 242 -8.23 -41.94 -33.97
C LEU A 242 -9.10 -42.12 -32.71
N LEU A 243 -10.43 -41.91 -32.85
CA LEU A 243 -11.41 -43.02 -32.82
C LEU A 243 -12.77 -42.60 -33.44
N LYS A 244 -13.62 -43.57 -33.78
CA LYS A 244 -14.86 -43.39 -34.57
C LYS A 244 -16.13 -43.89 -33.85
N SER A 245 -17.22 -43.15 -34.02
CA SER A 245 -18.56 -43.62 -34.46
C SER A 245 -19.42 -42.37 -34.74
N GLU A 246 -19.99 -42.14 -35.93
CA GLU A 246 -21.14 -42.85 -36.56
C GLU A 246 -22.38 -42.83 -35.65
N GLY A 247 -23.48 -42.10 -35.96
CA GLY A 247 -23.73 -41.20 -37.11
C GLY A 247 -25.19 -40.67 -37.17
N ALA A 248 -25.65 -40.37 -38.39
CA ALA A 248 -27.00 -39.92 -38.81
C ALA A 248 -27.37 -38.43 -38.64
N GLU A 249 -27.86 -37.84 -39.75
CA GLU A 249 -28.40 -36.48 -39.87
C GLU A 249 -29.95 -36.50 -39.86
N ASN A 250 -30.62 -35.36 -39.58
CA ASN A 250 -31.70 -34.84 -40.45
C ASN A 250 -32.24 -33.43 -40.05
N LYS A 251 -32.05 -32.48 -40.97
CA LYS A 251 -32.97 -31.45 -41.50
C LYS A 251 -34.18 -30.90 -40.68
N THR A 252 -34.23 -29.56 -40.58
CA THR A 252 -35.36 -28.60 -40.80
C THR A 252 -36.74 -28.91 -40.20
N ASP A 253 -37.43 -27.97 -39.52
CA ASP A 253 -37.86 -26.67 -40.09
C ASP A 253 -38.35 -25.64 -39.03
N PHE A 254 -38.77 -24.43 -39.48
CA PHE A 254 -39.33 -23.36 -38.63
C PHE A 254 -40.81 -23.55 -38.25
N THR A 255 -41.20 -23.17 -37.02
CA THR A 255 -42.57 -22.67 -36.71
C THR A 255 -42.61 -21.88 -35.40
N THR A 256 -43.57 -20.95 -35.26
CA THR A 256 -43.75 -20.07 -34.09
C THR A 256 -45.05 -20.34 -33.34
N CYS A 257 -45.03 -20.46 -32.00
CA CYS A 257 -45.92 -19.70 -31.10
C CYS A 257 -45.67 -19.94 -29.58
N GLU A 258 -46.05 -18.93 -28.80
CA GLU A 258 -46.65 -18.96 -27.45
C GLU A 258 -45.97 -19.70 -26.26
N SER A 259 -45.38 -18.88 -25.40
CA SER A 259 -45.51 -18.89 -23.92
C SER A 259 -45.71 -20.23 -23.18
N LYS A 260 -44.65 -20.70 -22.52
CA LYS A 260 -44.69 -21.34 -21.20
C LYS A 260 -43.47 -20.92 -20.38
N ASP A 261 -43.65 -20.73 -19.08
CA ASP A 261 -42.52 -20.54 -18.15
C ASP A 261 -41.63 -21.80 -18.12
N PRO A 262 -40.30 -21.67 -18.21
CA PRO A 262 -39.39 -22.80 -17.95
C PRO A 262 -39.37 -23.10 -16.44
N PRO A 263 -39.40 -24.37 -16.02
CA PRO A 263 -39.60 -24.76 -14.62
C PRO A 263 -38.34 -24.60 -13.77
N HIS A 264 -38.52 -24.59 -12.44
CA HIS A 264 -37.43 -24.85 -11.50
C HIS A 264 -36.83 -26.24 -11.77
N GLN A 265 -35.61 -26.27 -12.29
CA GLN A 265 -34.74 -27.44 -12.25
C GLN A 265 -33.67 -27.18 -11.19
N ASN A 266 -33.51 -28.11 -10.24
CA ASN A 266 -32.31 -28.16 -9.42
C ASN A 266 -31.23 -28.83 -10.27
N SER A 267 -30.23 -28.09 -10.77
CA SER A 267 -29.04 -28.76 -11.31
C SER A 267 -28.26 -29.46 -10.20
N ARG A 268 -27.57 -30.55 -10.56
CA ARG A 268 -26.70 -31.32 -9.67
C ARG A 268 -25.28 -30.76 -9.76
N LEU A 269 -24.54 -30.82 -8.65
CA LEU A 269 -23.12 -30.48 -8.63
C LEU A 269 -22.35 -31.41 -9.60
N GLU A 270 -21.46 -30.83 -10.42
CA GLU A 270 -20.62 -31.55 -11.38
C GLU A 270 -19.14 -31.44 -10.97
N GLY A 271 -18.41 -32.55 -11.08
CA GLY A 271 -16.96 -32.58 -10.79
C GLY A 271 -16.14 -31.98 -11.92
N PHE A 272 -15.02 -31.32 -11.59
CA PHE A 272 -14.16 -30.62 -12.55
C PHE A 272 -12.67 -30.79 -12.22
N TYR A 273 -11.81 -30.41 -13.17
CA TYR A 273 -10.36 -30.28 -13.00
C TYR A 273 -9.88 -29.02 -13.73
N GLU A 274 -9.13 -28.15 -13.04
CA GLU A 274 -8.48 -26.98 -13.63
C GLU A 274 -7.00 -26.87 -13.21
N GLU A 275 -6.19 -26.31 -14.10
CA GLU A 275 -4.79 -25.95 -13.87
C GLU A 275 -4.59 -24.45 -14.07
N HIS A 276 -3.92 -23.80 -13.12
CA HIS A 276 -3.60 -22.38 -13.15
C HIS A 276 -2.08 -22.18 -13.05
N PRO A 277 -1.44 -21.51 -14.03
CA PRO A 277 0.01 -21.32 -14.01
C PRO A 277 0.42 -20.35 -12.90
N ILE A 278 1.51 -20.67 -12.20
CA ILE A 278 2.13 -19.81 -11.20
C ILE A 278 3.62 -19.66 -11.46
N VAL A 279 4.19 -18.56 -10.97
CA VAL A 279 5.63 -18.29 -11.02
C VAL A 279 6.11 -17.99 -9.61
N ARG A 280 7.19 -18.65 -9.18
CA ARG A 280 7.85 -18.42 -7.89
C ARG A 280 9.27 -17.92 -8.15
N GLU A 281 9.70 -16.91 -7.42
CA GLU A 281 11.09 -16.46 -7.46
C GLU A 281 11.88 -17.27 -6.43
N THR A 282 12.91 -17.98 -6.89
CA THR A 282 13.79 -18.82 -6.06
C THR A 282 15.23 -18.32 -6.18
N LEU A 283 16.00 -18.42 -5.10
CA LEU A 283 17.41 -18.04 -5.12
C LEU A 283 18.27 -19.22 -5.57
N VAL A 284 19.00 -19.05 -6.68
CA VAL A 284 20.06 -19.95 -7.11
C VAL A 284 21.38 -19.44 -6.55
N ASP A 285 22.14 -20.32 -5.91
CA ASP A 285 23.51 -20.04 -5.49
C ASP A 285 24.45 -20.08 -6.71
N ASN A 286 25.17 -18.98 -6.91
CA ASN A 286 26.20 -18.72 -7.92
C ASN A 286 27.49 -18.29 -7.17
N SER A 287 28.60 -18.06 -7.88
CA SER A 287 29.86 -17.61 -7.27
C SER A 287 30.62 -16.58 -8.13
N VAL A 288 31.40 -15.73 -7.46
CA VAL A 288 32.44 -14.90 -8.08
C VAL A 288 33.74 -15.06 -7.31
N THR A 289 34.79 -15.50 -8.00
CA THR A 289 36.16 -15.55 -7.48
C THR A 289 36.92 -14.32 -7.96
N VAL A 290 37.66 -13.68 -7.06
CA VAL A 290 38.56 -12.59 -7.39
C VAL A 290 39.94 -12.88 -6.83
N SER A 291 40.95 -12.86 -7.71
CA SER A 291 42.36 -12.97 -7.33
C SER A 291 43.15 -11.73 -7.74
N VAL A 292 44.22 -11.43 -7.01
CA VAL A 292 45.13 -10.32 -7.28
C VAL A 292 46.56 -10.85 -7.18
N THR A 293 47.32 -10.74 -8.26
CA THR A 293 48.76 -11.01 -8.30
C THR A 293 49.52 -9.72 -8.58
N GLN A 294 50.75 -9.61 -8.06
CA GLN A 294 51.63 -8.52 -8.48
C GLN A 294 52.48 -8.97 -9.68
N CYS A 295 52.60 -8.12 -10.70
CA CYS A 295 53.49 -8.36 -11.84
C CYS A 295 54.92 -7.95 -11.46
N PRO A 296 55.88 -8.88 -11.33
CA PRO A 296 57.24 -8.56 -10.85
C PRO A 296 58.04 -7.70 -11.83
N GLU A 297 57.68 -7.70 -13.12
CA GLU A 297 58.38 -6.96 -14.18
C GLU A 297 57.92 -5.50 -14.31
N THR A 298 56.69 -5.18 -13.91
CA THR A 298 56.09 -3.84 -14.06
C THR A 298 55.63 -3.21 -12.74
N ALA A 299 55.79 -3.94 -11.63
CA ALA A 299 55.27 -3.65 -10.28
C ALA A 299 53.74 -3.49 -10.15
N LYS A 300 52.98 -3.42 -11.26
CA LYS A 300 51.52 -3.24 -11.26
C LYS A 300 50.79 -4.44 -10.65
N ASN A 301 49.61 -4.17 -10.10
CA ASN A 301 48.68 -5.20 -9.65
C ASN A 301 47.84 -5.69 -10.84
N LEU A 302 47.72 -7.00 -10.99
CA LEU A 302 46.83 -7.66 -11.93
C LEU A 302 45.69 -8.31 -11.13
N LEU A 303 44.48 -7.78 -11.28
CA LEU A 303 43.27 -8.33 -10.68
C LEU A 303 42.52 -9.14 -11.73
N TYR A 304 42.07 -10.35 -11.36
CA TYR A 304 41.33 -11.25 -12.21
C TYR A 304 40.00 -11.62 -11.54
N ILE A 305 38.89 -11.50 -12.28
CA ILE A 305 37.55 -11.86 -11.85
C ILE A 305 37.09 -13.07 -12.68
N GLU A 306 36.52 -14.07 -12.03
CA GLU A 306 35.91 -15.25 -12.65
C GLU A 306 34.57 -15.57 -11.99
N THR A 307 33.54 -15.91 -12.76
CA THR A 307 32.19 -16.17 -12.23
C THR A 307 31.40 -17.17 -13.07
N ASP A 308 30.63 -18.02 -12.39
CA ASP A 308 29.71 -19.01 -12.98
C ASP A 308 28.34 -18.41 -13.43
N LEU A 309 28.19 -17.09 -13.32
CA LEU A 309 26.99 -16.36 -13.70
C LEU A 309 26.70 -16.47 -15.21
N PRO A 310 25.47 -16.87 -15.62
CA PRO A 310 25.14 -17.05 -17.02
C PRO A 310 24.84 -15.71 -17.72
N GLY A 311 25.34 -15.56 -18.95
CA GLY A 311 25.05 -14.43 -19.84
C GLY A 311 26.10 -13.31 -19.78
N ASP A 312 25.69 -12.13 -20.23
CA ASP A 312 26.56 -10.96 -20.38
C ASP A 312 26.77 -10.25 -19.02
N VAL A 313 27.76 -10.71 -18.26
CA VAL A 313 28.06 -10.16 -16.93
C VAL A 313 28.89 -8.87 -17.05
N ILE A 314 28.32 -7.74 -16.66
CA ILE A 314 29.01 -6.44 -16.64
C ILE A 314 29.52 -6.15 -15.21
N VAL A 315 30.83 -5.98 -15.08
CA VAL A 315 31.45 -5.45 -13.86
C VAL A 315 31.28 -3.93 -13.86
N HIS A 316 30.63 -3.37 -12.83
CA HIS A 316 30.57 -1.93 -12.59
C HIS A 316 31.54 -1.58 -11.47
N TRP A 317 32.60 -0.82 -11.76
CA TRP A 317 33.75 -0.72 -10.85
C TRP A 317 34.42 0.66 -10.79
N GLY A 318 35.24 0.81 -9.76
CA GLY A 318 36.12 1.95 -9.49
C GLY A 318 37.24 1.52 -8.52
N VAL A 319 38.04 2.48 -8.07
CA VAL A 319 39.20 2.24 -7.20
C VAL A 319 39.24 3.23 -6.04
N CYS A 320 39.96 2.90 -4.98
CA CYS A 320 40.25 3.79 -3.87
C CYS A 320 41.75 4.12 -3.80
N LYS A 321 42.09 5.38 -3.52
CA LYS A 321 43.46 5.87 -3.28
C LYS A 321 43.78 6.09 -1.79
N ASP A 322 42.77 6.04 -0.92
CA ASP A 322 42.88 6.32 0.52
C ASP A 322 42.29 5.21 1.41
N LYS A 323 42.38 5.38 2.73
CA LYS A 323 41.76 4.49 3.72
C LYS A 323 40.28 4.81 3.98
N ASP A 324 39.86 6.01 3.59
CA ASP A 324 38.50 6.54 3.79
C ASP A 324 37.49 6.00 2.76
N ARG A 325 37.96 5.09 1.88
CA ARG A 325 37.18 4.38 0.84
C ARG A 325 36.54 5.34 -0.16
N LYS A 326 37.22 6.44 -0.48
CA LYS A 326 36.76 7.39 -1.48
C LYS A 326 36.79 6.72 -2.87
N TRP A 327 35.62 6.66 -3.50
CA TRP A 327 35.46 6.06 -4.82
C TRP A 327 35.97 7.02 -5.90
N GLU A 328 36.95 6.58 -6.69
CA GLU A 328 37.54 7.34 -7.79
C GLU A 328 37.67 6.49 -9.07
N LEU A 329 37.85 7.17 -10.20
CA LEU A 329 38.21 6.52 -11.46
C LEU A 329 39.72 6.22 -11.47
N PRO A 330 40.16 5.04 -11.95
CA PRO A 330 41.57 4.78 -12.21
C PRO A 330 42.07 5.63 -13.39
N GLU A 331 43.38 5.69 -13.56
CA GLU A 331 44.00 6.33 -14.72
C GLU A 331 44.00 5.39 -15.94
N GLN A 332 44.20 5.94 -17.14
CA GLN A 332 44.17 5.17 -18.39
C GLN A 332 45.51 4.45 -18.64
N PRO A 333 45.54 3.29 -19.36
CA PRO A 333 44.46 2.69 -20.14
C PRO A 333 43.50 1.79 -19.35
N TYR A 334 42.26 1.69 -19.81
CA TYR A 334 41.26 0.75 -19.28
C TYR A 334 41.27 -0.57 -20.07
N PRO A 335 40.74 -1.68 -19.52
CA PRO A 335 40.53 -2.93 -20.26
C PRO A 335 39.66 -2.73 -21.51
N SER A 336 39.81 -3.60 -22.51
CA SER A 336 38.93 -3.66 -23.68
C SER A 336 37.45 -3.73 -23.29
N GLU A 337 36.59 -3.17 -24.14
CA GLU A 337 35.13 -3.08 -23.93
C GLU A 337 34.67 -2.26 -22.71
N THR A 338 35.59 -1.62 -21.97
CA THR A 338 35.26 -0.73 -20.86
C THR A 338 34.61 0.58 -21.33
N LYS A 339 33.45 0.91 -20.77
CA LYS A 339 32.72 2.17 -21.01
C LYS A 339 32.70 3.02 -19.73
N VAL A 340 33.01 4.31 -19.86
CA VAL A 340 32.89 5.28 -18.75
C VAL A 340 31.41 5.58 -18.51
N PHE A 341 30.96 5.44 -17.27
CA PHE A 341 29.58 5.70 -16.86
C PHE A 341 29.50 6.96 -15.98
N LYS A 342 28.79 7.98 -16.50
CA LYS A 342 28.48 9.26 -15.81
C LYS A 342 29.69 9.98 -15.20
N ASN A 343 30.89 9.80 -15.77
CA ASN A 343 32.19 10.27 -15.24
C ASN A 343 32.43 9.94 -13.76
N LYS A 344 31.87 8.83 -13.26
CA LYS A 344 32.04 8.40 -11.86
C LYS A 344 32.50 6.95 -11.70
N ALA A 345 32.16 6.07 -12.64
CA ALA A 345 32.49 4.65 -12.56
C ALA A 345 32.74 4.06 -13.95
N LEU A 346 33.40 2.91 -14.01
CA LEU A 346 33.64 2.15 -15.23
C LEU A 346 32.65 0.98 -15.35
N ARG A 347 32.41 0.51 -16.58
CA ARG A 347 31.63 -0.70 -16.88
C ARG A 347 32.38 -1.54 -17.89
N THR A 348 32.78 -2.75 -17.50
CA THR A 348 33.53 -3.69 -18.35
C THR A 348 32.73 -4.98 -18.48
N LEU A 349 32.55 -5.47 -19.70
CA LEU A 349 31.91 -6.77 -19.95
C LEU A 349 32.93 -7.90 -19.67
N LEU A 350 32.52 -8.94 -18.98
CA LEU A 350 33.35 -10.14 -18.79
C LEU A 350 33.34 -10.99 -20.05
N GLN A 351 34.52 -11.46 -20.45
CA GLN A 351 34.70 -12.36 -21.59
C GLN A 351 34.41 -13.80 -21.18
N ARG A 352 33.55 -14.46 -21.95
CA ARG A 352 33.16 -15.85 -21.73
C ARG A 352 34.32 -16.79 -22.07
N LYS A 353 34.62 -17.76 -21.19
CA LYS A 353 35.65 -18.78 -21.46
C LYS A 353 35.17 -19.79 -22.50
N GLU A 354 36.07 -20.21 -23.38
CA GLU A 354 35.80 -21.32 -24.32
C GLU A 354 35.50 -22.61 -23.53
N GLY A 355 34.35 -23.22 -23.81
CA GLY A 355 33.95 -24.50 -23.22
C GLY A 355 32.99 -24.46 -22.02
N GLY A 356 32.46 -23.31 -21.57
CA GLY A 356 31.60 -23.28 -20.38
C GLY A 356 30.54 -22.17 -20.26
N THR A 357 29.91 -22.15 -19.08
CA THR A 357 29.05 -21.06 -18.57
C THR A 357 29.84 -19.98 -17.83
N CYS A 358 31.16 -20.17 -17.65
CA CYS A 358 32.01 -19.28 -16.87
C CYS A 358 32.45 -18.04 -17.68
N SER A 359 32.38 -16.87 -17.05
CA SER A 359 32.80 -15.58 -17.60
C SER A 359 33.91 -14.97 -16.73
N SER A 360 34.89 -14.31 -17.36
CA SER A 360 36.06 -13.79 -16.67
C SER A 360 36.63 -12.51 -17.27
N GLY A 361 37.47 -11.80 -16.53
CA GLY A 361 38.07 -10.54 -16.99
C GLY A 361 39.27 -10.11 -16.15
N SER A 362 40.24 -9.48 -16.79
CA SER A 362 41.48 -8.99 -16.17
C SER A 362 41.53 -7.45 -16.12
N PHE A 363 42.07 -6.95 -15.02
CA PHE A 363 42.14 -5.53 -14.69
C PHE A 363 43.57 -5.20 -14.24
N THR A 364 44.30 -4.43 -15.04
CA THR A 364 45.65 -3.96 -14.70
C THR A 364 45.53 -2.64 -13.93
N LEU A 365 46.16 -2.58 -12.75
CA LEU A 365 45.95 -1.52 -11.76
C LEU A 365 47.29 -0.98 -11.24
N ASP A 366 47.37 0.34 -11.06
CA ASP A 366 48.59 1.03 -10.65
C ASP A 366 48.93 0.90 -9.16
N VAL A 367 50.22 1.05 -8.86
CA VAL A 367 50.78 0.92 -7.50
C VAL A 367 50.39 2.14 -6.67
N GLY A 368 49.85 1.90 -5.46
CA GLY A 368 49.37 2.94 -4.55
C GLY A 368 47.84 3.02 -4.41
N LEU A 369 47.09 2.23 -5.18
CA LEU A 369 45.67 2.01 -4.94
C LEU A 369 45.46 1.11 -3.72
N THR A 370 44.50 1.45 -2.85
CA THR A 370 44.21 0.69 -1.62
C THR A 370 43.24 -0.46 -1.86
N ALA A 371 42.26 -0.27 -2.74
CA ALA A 371 41.28 -1.28 -3.10
C ALA A 371 40.68 -1.08 -4.50
N PHE A 372 40.20 -2.18 -5.08
CA PHE A 372 39.30 -2.22 -6.23
C PHE A 372 37.89 -2.51 -5.71
N VAL A 373 36.89 -1.75 -6.17
CA VAL A 373 35.51 -1.84 -5.66
C VAL A 373 34.54 -2.05 -6.83
N PHE A 374 33.64 -3.04 -6.73
CA PHE A 374 32.72 -3.36 -7.83
C PHE A 374 31.36 -3.94 -7.40
N ALA A 375 30.40 -3.87 -8.32
CA ALA A 375 29.17 -4.67 -8.33
C ALA A 375 28.99 -5.36 -9.68
N LEU A 376 28.25 -6.46 -9.73
CA LEU A 376 27.97 -7.21 -10.96
C LEU A 376 26.56 -6.88 -11.46
N LYS A 377 26.43 -6.59 -12.75
CA LYS A 377 25.15 -6.31 -13.42
C LYS A 377 24.90 -7.37 -14.49
N LEU A 378 23.71 -8.00 -14.46
CA LEU A 378 23.31 -9.05 -15.42
C LEU A 378 22.34 -8.54 -16.49
N ASN A 379 21.52 -7.55 -16.15
CA ASN A 379 20.58 -6.86 -17.03
C ASN A 379 20.22 -5.53 -16.37
N GLU A 380 19.37 -4.70 -16.98
CA GLU A 380 19.03 -3.37 -16.42
C GLU A 380 18.47 -3.42 -14.98
N ASN A 381 17.75 -4.48 -14.61
CA ASN A 381 17.03 -4.60 -13.34
C ASN A 381 17.73 -5.52 -12.33
N THR A 382 18.72 -6.32 -12.72
CA THR A 382 19.39 -7.30 -11.83
C THR A 382 20.85 -6.92 -11.56
N TRP A 383 21.12 -6.61 -10.29
CA TRP A 383 22.43 -6.30 -9.73
C TRP A 383 22.77 -7.29 -8.61
N LEU A 384 24.02 -7.75 -8.56
CA LEU A 384 24.53 -8.65 -7.53
C LEU A 384 25.73 -7.99 -6.83
N ASN A 385 25.73 -8.06 -5.50
CA ASN A 385 26.72 -7.44 -4.61
C ASN A 385 27.02 -8.38 -3.43
N ASN A 386 28.00 -8.03 -2.59
CA ASN A 386 28.37 -8.79 -1.41
C ASN A 386 27.42 -8.47 -0.24
N MET A 387 26.34 -9.26 -0.11
CA MET A 387 25.39 -9.19 1.01
C MET A 387 24.86 -7.76 1.29
N GLY A 388 24.48 -7.02 0.24
CA GLY A 388 23.96 -5.66 0.34
C GLY A 388 25.01 -4.55 0.29
N LYS A 389 26.29 -4.87 0.02
CA LYS A 389 27.39 -3.91 -0.16
C LYS A 389 28.24 -4.28 -1.39
N ASP A 390 28.86 -3.30 -2.03
CA ASP A 390 29.76 -3.57 -3.16
C ASP A 390 30.96 -4.43 -2.73
N PHE A 391 31.45 -5.27 -3.65
CA PHE A 391 32.66 -6.07 -3.43
C PHE A 391 33.85 -5.13 -3.22
N TYR A 392 34.60 -5.34 -2.15
CA TYR A 392 35.77 -4.54 -1.79
C TYR A 392 37.00 -5.44 -1.75
N ILE A 393 37.89 -5.29 -2.73
CA ILE A 393 39.04 -6.16 -2.95
C ILE A 393 40.32 -5.39 -2.57
N PRO A 394 41.04 -5.76 -1.50
CA PRO A 394 42.26 -5.06 -1.09
C PRO A 394 43.39 -5.32 -2.09
N LEU A 395 44.06 -4.25 -2.51
CA LEU A 395 45.18 -4.29 -3.48
C LEU A 395 46.55 -4.25 -2.79
N SER A 396 46.60 -4.61 -1.51
CA SER A 396 47.79 -4.55 -0.65
C SER A 396 47.67 -5.56 0.49
N SER A 397 48.78 -6.19 0.88
CA SER A 397 48.84 -7.35 1.79
C SER A 397 48.67 -7.03 3.29
N SER A 398 47.77 -6.10 3.65
CA SER A 398 47.40 -5.83 5.04
C SER A 398 46.53 -6.96 5.61
N ARG A 399 47.14 -7.90 6.35
CA ARG A 399 46.43 -8.99 7.06
C ARG A 399 45.45 -8.44 8.10
N VAL A 400 44.18 -8.34 7.77
CA VAL A 400 43.10 -8.02 8.73
C VAL A 400 42.53 -9.31 9.29
N LEU A 401 43.07 -9.77 10.42
CA LEU A 401 42.44 -10.80 11.25
C LEU A 401 41.37 -10.15 12.13
N ASN A 402 40.09 -10.39 11.81
CA ASN A 402 38.97 -10.20 12.74
C ASN A 402 37.97 -11.35 12.57
N LYS A 403 38.23 -12.47 13.25
CA LYS A 403 37.21 -13.50 13.51
C LYS A 403 36.56 -13.19 14.86
N GLU A 404 35.41 -12.53 14.83
CA GLU A 404 34.46 -12.68 15.93
C GLU A 404 33.68 -13.98 15.72
N HIS A 405 33.75 -14.86 16.71
CA HIS A 405 32.98 -16.10 16.74
C HIS A 405 32.27 -16.21 18.09
N SER A 406 31.03 -16.64 18.03
CA SER A 406 30.11 -16.69 19.17
C SER A 406 30.23 -18.01 19.95
N GLN A 407 29.62 -18.01 21.13
CA GLN A 407 29.25 -19.18 21.95
C GLN A 407 30.33 -19.91 22.79
N SER A 408 30.35 -19.54 24.08
CA SER A 408 29.91 -20.43 25.20
C SER A 408 30.91 -21.30 26.01
N HIS A 409 30.54 -21.48 27.28
CA HIS A 409 30.86 -22.57 28.23
C HIS A 409 32.32 -22.88 28.64
N SER A 410 32.68 -22.43 29.85
CA SER A 410 32.62 -23.24 31.11
C SER A 410 33.80 -23.05 32.09
N ALA A 411 33.49 -23.30 33.36
CA ALA A 411 34.25 -22.93 34.55
C ALA A 411 35.59 -23.65 34.80
N ASN A 412 36.46 -23.00 35.58
CA ASN A 412 36.78 -23.55 36.92
C ASN A 412 37.20 -22.51 37.97
N LYS A 413 37.32 -22.96 39.22
CA LYS A 413 37.39 -22.15 40.45
C LYS A 413 38.81 -21.83 40.89
N THR A 414 38.98 -20.67 41.55
CA THR A 414 39.66 -20.59 42.86
C THR A 414 38.97 -19.54 43.74
N LYS A 415 39.11 -19.62 45.07
CA LYS A 415 38.59 -18.64 46.04
C LYS A 415 39.72 -17.70 46.51
N GLU A 416 39.40 -16.50 46.99
CA GLU A 416 39.42 -16.22 48.44
C GLU A 416 38.72 -14.90 48.86
N SER A 417 38.75 -14.61 50.15
CA SER A 417 37.91 -13.68 50.93
C SER A 417 38.01 -12.20 50.50
N SER A 418 36.92 -11.42 50.57
CA SER A 418 36.61 -10.68 51.81
C SER A 418 35.12 -10.33 52.01
N THR A 419 34.61 -10.57 53.21
CA THR A 419 33.33 -10.04 53.70
C THR A 419 33.51 -8.68 54.40
N VAL A 420 32.40 -8.00 54.73
CA VAL A 420 32.30 -6.66 55.38
C VAL A 420 32.29 -5.46 54.42
N TYR A 421 31.21 -5.33 53.61
CA TYR A 421 30.69 -4.01 53.18
C TYR A 421 29.18 -3.99 52.81
N THR A 422 28.40 -5.03 53.12
CA THR A 422 27.03 -5.19 52.59
C THR A 422 25.90 -4.76 53.53
N ASP A 423 26.14 -4.66 54.84
CA ASP A 423 25.07 -4.47 55.83
C ASP A 423 24.66 -3.00 56.07
N GLY A 424 25.45 -2.02 55.59
CA GLY A 424 25.09 -0.61 55.63
C GLY A 424 23.99 -0.26 54.61
N ILE A 425 24.22 -0.65 53.36
CA ILE A 425 23.39 -0.31 52.18
C ILE A 425 21.94 -0.79 52.37
N ILE A 426 21.74 -1.94 53.01
CA ILE A 426 20.42 -2.55 53.25
C ILE A 426 19.56 -1.72 54.23
N ASN A 427 20.17 -0.95 55.14
CA ASN A 427 19.44 -0.06 56.06
C ASN A 427 19.16 1.32 55.44
N GLU A 428 20.05 1.86 54.62
CA GLU A 428 19.80 3.11 53.89
C GLU A 428 18.63 2.98 52.91
N ILE A 429 18.58 1.87 52.15
CA ILE A 429 17.45 1.55 51.26
C ILE A 429 16.12 1.45 52.04
N ARG A 430 16.13 0.91 53.27
CA ARG A 430 14.91 0.78 54.08
C ARG A 430 14.40 2.13 54.61
N ASN A 431 15.28 3.10 54.81
CA ASN A 431 14.90 4.46 55.19
C ASN A 431 14.36 5.25 53.98
N LEU A 432 15.02 5.22 52.81
CA LEU A 432 14.54 5.91 51.60
C LEU A 432 13.11 5.51 51.19
N VAL A 433 12.73 4.25 51.42
CA VAL A 433 11.37 3.76 51.10
C VAL A 433 10.30 4.33 52.03
N SER A 434 10.66 4.84 53.22
CA SER A 434 9.71 5.44 54.16
C SER A 434 9.31 6.87 53.78
N ASP A 435 10.24 7.67 53.26
CA ASP A 435 9.97 9.06 52.85
C ASP A 435 9.07 9.15 51.60
N ILE A 436 9.15 8.15 50.70
CA ILE A 436 8.33 8.05 49.48
C ILE A 436 6.83 7.86 49.79
N ALA A 437 6.47 7.42 51.01
CA ALA A 437 5.08 7.30 51.43
C ALA A 437 4.36 8.66 51.56
N SER A 438 5.10 9.78 51.66
CA SER A 438 4.56 11.12 51.92
C SER A 438 3.90 11.77 50.68
N GLU A 439 4.43 11.53 49.48
CA GLU A 439 4.07 12.32 48.29
C GLU A 439 2.64 12.14 47.77
N LYS A 440 1.95 11.04 48.13
CA LYS A 440 0.57 10.78 47.66
C LYS A 440 -0.42 11.89 48.05
N SER A 441 -0.20 12.62 49.14
CA SER A 441 -1.05 13.76 49.52
C SER A 441 -0.87 14.98 48.61
N ARG A 442 0.28 15.12 47.93
CA ARG A 442 0.63 16.32 47.15
C ARG A 442 0.03 16.31 45.75
N LYS A 443 -0.10 15.14 45.11
CA LYS A 443 -0.68 15.01 43.77
C LYS A 443 -2.18 15.34 43.71
N THR A 444 -2.96 14.99 44.73
CA THR A 444 -4.41 15.28 44.75
C THR A 444 -4.69 16.79 44.73
N LYS A 445 -4.00 17.56 45.59
CA LYS A 445 -4.16 19.02 45.67
C LYS A 445 -3.74 19.76 44.40
N ILE A 446 -2.78 19.22 43.64
CA ILE A 446 -2.39 19.78 42.35
C ILE A 446 -3.50 19.56 41.30
N LYS A 447 -4.17 18.41 41.33
CA LYS A 447 -5.25 18.08 40.39
C LYS A 447 -6.51 18.93 40.62
N GLU A 448 -6.91 19.09 41.88
CA GLU A 448 -8.01 20.00 42.29
C GLU A 448 -7.72 21.45 41.89
N ALA A 449 -6.46 21.91 42.04
CA ALA A 449 -6.05 23.23 41.61
C ALA A 449 -6.06 23.40 40.08
N GLN A 450 -5.64 22.39 39.31
CA GLN A 450 -5.72 22.42 37.85
C GLN A 450 -7.16 22.43 37.33
N GLU A 451 -8.06 21.65 37.94
CA GLU A 451 -9.48 21.62 37.58
C GLU A 451 -10.19 22.94 37.93
N SER A 452 -9.85 23.57 39.05
CA SER A 452 -10.30 24.93 39.39
C SER A 452 -9.78 25.99 38.42
N ILE A 453 -8.52 25.90 37.97
CA ILE A 453 -7.94 26.82 36.99
C ILE A 453 -8.63 26.65 35.62
N LEU A 454 -8.93 25.41 35.22
CA LEU A 454 -9.64 25.15 33.96
C LEU A 454 -11.04 25.79 33.95
N GLN A 455 -11.80 25.64 35.04
CA GLN A 455 -13.14 26.24 35.16
C GLN A 455 -13.12 27.77 35.16
N GLU A 456 -12.12 28.40 35.79
CA GLU A 456 -11.96 29.86 35.74
C GLU A 456 -11.56 30.34 34.32
N ILE A 457 -10.75 29.56 33.58
CA ILE A 457 -10.42 29.83 32.18
C ILE A 457 -11.65 29.69 31.27
N GLU A 458 -12.45 28.62 31.41
CA GLU A 458 -13.68 28.41 30.64
C GLU A 458 -14.70 29.53 30.90
N LYS A 459 -14.85 29.96 32.15
CA LYS A 459 -15.69 31.10 32.54
C LYS A 459 -15.19 32.42 31.92
N LEU A 460 -13.89 32.72 32.03
CA LEU A 460 -13.31 33.93 31.43
C LEU A 460 -13.41 33.93 29.90
N ALA A 461 -13.28 32.77 29.26
CA ALA A 461 -13.51 32.61 27.83
C ALA A 461 -14.98 32.88 27.46
N ALA A 462 -15.94 32.39 28.25
CA ALA A 462 -17.36 32.66 28.04
C ALA A 462 -17.73 34.15 28.24
N GLU A 463 -17.15 34.81 29.26
CA GLU A 463 -17.31 36.25 29.49
C GLU A 463 -16.72 37.06 28.33
N ALA A 464 -15.50 36.73 27.87
CA ALA A 464 -14.87 37.37 26.71
C ALA A 464 -15.68 37.19 25.42
N TYR A 465 -16.22 35.98 25.18
CA TYR A 465 -17.08 35.69 24.02
C TYR A 465 -18.40 36.46 24.07
N SER A 466 -18.96 36.68 25.26
CA SER A 466 -20.15 37.51 25.47
C SER A 466 -19.86 38.99 25.15
N ILE A 467 -18.76 39.53 25.67
CA ILE A 467 -18.31 40.90 25.41
C ILE A 467 -18.10 41.12 23.90
N PHE A 468 -17.38 40.22 23.23
CA PHE A 468 -17.11 40.31 21.79
C PHE A 468 -18.40 40.34 20.94
N ARG A 469 -19.43 39.58 21.35
CA ARG A 469 -20.72 39.55 20.66
C ARG A 469 -21.59 40.80 20.90
N SER A 470 -21.32 41.56 21.97
CA SER A 470 -22.03 42.81 22.29
C SER A 470 -21.45 44.05 21.57
N ALA A 471 -20.28 43.92 20.93
CA ALA A 471 -19.51 45.03 20.37
C ALA A 471 -19.63 45.17 18.84
N ILE A 472 -20.86 45.26 18.31
CA ILE A 472 -21.11 45.66 16.91
C ILE A 472 -21.88 46.97 16.90
N PRO A 473 -21.27 48.10 16.49
CA PRO A 473 -21.97 49.38 16.37
C PRO A 473 -23.05 49.32 15.28
N THR A 474 -24.29 49.63 15.63
CA THR A 474 -25.37 49.82 14.65
C THR A 474 -25.25 51.21 14.04
N PHE A 475 -24.65 51.32 12.86
CA PHE A 475 -24.72 52.53 12.04
C PHE A 475 -25.84 52.41 11.00
N THR A 476 -26.78 53.33 11.07
CA THR A 476 -27.84 53.55 10.08
C THR A 476 -27.43 54.71 9.16
N GLU A 477 -27.43 54.48 7.85
CA GLU A 477 -27.50 55.57 6.87
C GLU A 477 -28.59 55.28 5.85
N GLU A 478 -29.51 56.23 5.69
CA GLU A 478 -30.39 56.32 4.52
C GLU A 478 -29.77 57.34 3.55
N GLY A 479 -29.58 56.96 2.28
CA GLY A 479 -29.01 57.84 1.26
C GLY A 479 -29.16 57.25 -0.13
N VAL A 480 -29.82 57.99 -1.03
CA VAL A 480 -30.23 57.48 -2.35
C VAL A 480 -29.44 58.13 -3.48
N SER A 481 -28.89 57.30 -4.38
CA SER A 481 -28.63 57.67 -5.79
C SER A 481 -28.70 56.42 -6.67
N GLU A 482 -29.09 56.59 -7.94
CA GLU A 482 -29.47 55.48 -8.82
C GLU A 482 -28.32 54.93 -9.68
N ALA A 483 -28.45 53.63 -10.00
CA ALA A 483 -28.05 52.99 -11.25
C ALA A 483 -26.58 53.08 -11.72
N GLU A 484 -25.78 52.10 -11.27
CA GLU A 484 -25.08 51.24 -12.24
C GLU A 484 -25.12 49.78 -11.74
N VAL A 485 -25.54 48.83 -12.58
CA VAL A 485 -25.68 47.42 -12.18
C VAL A 485 -24.33 46.70 -12.31
N LEU A 486 -23.40 47.08 -11.44
CA LEU A 486 -22.22 46.27 -11.18
C LEU A 486 -22.68 44.97 -10.51
N THR A 487 -22.50 43.85 -11.20
CA THR A 487 -22.59 42.52 -10.58
C THR A 487 -21.63 42.48 -9.39
N PRO A 488 -22.09 42.15 -8.16
CA PRO A 488 -21.21 42.12 -7.01
C PRO A 488 -20.07 41.13 -7.27
N SER A 489 -18.83 41.60 -7.09
CA SER A 489 -17.64 40.78 -7.34
C SER A 489 -17.69 39.51 -6.50
N VAL A 490 -17.40 38.37 -7.12
CA VAL A 490 -17.40 37.08 -6.42
C VAL A 490 -16.38 37.17 -5.29
N LYS A 491 -16.86 37.03 -4.04
CA LYS A 491 -15.99 37.10 -2.86
C LYS A 491 -15.15 35.82 -2.75
N ILE A 492 -14.03 35.82 -3.47
CA ILE A 492 -13.01 34.78 -3.41
C ILE A 492 -12.58 34.59 -1.96
N ALA A 493 -12.47 33.35 -1.54
CA ALA A 493 -11.88 32.97 -0.25
C ALA A 493 -11.19 31.61 -0.44
N SER A 494 -9.95 31.48 0.03
CA SER A 494 -9.03 30.42 -0.38
C SER A 494 -9.58 29.00 -0.20
N GLY A 495 -10.32 28.70 0.87
CA GLY A 495 -10.96 27.38 1.04
C GLY A 495 -12.16 27.11 0.11
N THR A 496 -12.40 27.97 -0.89
CA THR A 496 -13.52 27.91 -1.84
C THR A 496 -13.15 28.25 -3.28
N GLY A 497 -12.16 29.11 -3.52
CA GLY A 497 -12.05 29.81 -4.81
C GLY A 497 -13.26 30.72 -5.04
N SER A 498 -13.79 30.70 -6.27
CA SER A 498 -15.09 31.29 -6.62
C SER A 498 -16.27 30.47 -6.07
N GLY A 499 -16.06 29.18 -5.85
CA GLY A 499 -17.03 28.17 -5.49
C GLY A 499 -17.57 27.35 -6.67
N PHE A 500 -17.22 27.68 -7.92
CA PHE A 500 -17.64 26.96 -9.14
C PHE A 500 -16.61 25.93 -9.64
N GLU A 501 -15.50 25.77 -8.93
CA GLU A 501 -14.33 25.04 -9.39
C GLU A 501 -14.62 23.57 -9.73
N VAL A 502 -13.98 23.11 -10.81
CA VAL A 502 -13.81 21.69 -11.16
C VAL A 502 -12.32 21.44 -11.30
N VAL A 503 -11.78 20.59 -10.42
CA VAL A 503 -10.35 20.34 -10.27
C VAL A 503 -9.94 19.11 -11.09
N CYS A 504 -8.85 19.23 -11.83
CA CYS A 504 -8.11 18.11 -12.41
C CYS A 504 -6.90 17.80 -11.52
N GLN A 505 -6.71 16.55 -11.08
CA GLN A 505 -5.38 16.12 -10.64
C GLN A 505 -4.52 15.91 -11.90
N GLY A 506 -3.52 16.75 -12.12
CA GLY A 506 -2.70 16.79 -13.34
C GLY A 506 -1.60 15.73 -13.42
N PHE A 507 -1.66 14.67 -12.62
CA PHE A 507 -0.64 13.62 -12.53
C PHE A 507 -1.20 12.34 -11.92
N ASN A 508 -0.46 11.25 -12.10
CA ASN A 508 -0.64 9.97 -11.44
C ASN A 508 0.68 9.56 -10.73
N TRP A 509 0.73 8.41 -10.06
CA TRP A 509 1.95 7.98 -9.35
C TRP A 509 3.11 7.65 -10.30
N GLU A 510 2.83 7.27 -11.54
CA GLU A 510 3.83 6.92 -12.55
C GLU A 510 4.40 8.14 -13.31
N SER A 511 3.73 9.30 -13.26
CA SER A 511 4.06 10.52 -14.02
C SER A 511 5.53 10.96 -13.90
N HIS A 512 6.19 10.66 -12.78
CA HIS A 512 7.60 10.98 -12.56
C HIS A 512 8.56 10.21 -13.50
N LYS A 513 8.11 9.11 -14.11
CA LYS A 513 8.93 8.18 -14.92
C LYS A 513 9.15 8.71 -16.35
N SER A 514 8.34 9.65 -16.81
CA SER A 514 8.54 10.41 -18.04
C SER A 514 9.87 11.18 -18.03
N GLY A 515 10.24 11.79 -16.89
CA GLY A 515 11.34 12.75 -16.82
C GLY A 515 11.04 14.12 -17.45
N ARG A 516 9.89 14.28 -18.13
CA ARG A 516 9.46 15.50 -18.84
C ARG A 516 7.96 15.79 -18.69
N TRP A 517 7.34 15.29 -17.62
CA TRP A 517 5.90 15.38 -17.36
C TRP A 517 5.31 16.77 -17.57
N TYR A 518 6.01 17.83 -17.16
CA TYR A 518 5.53 19.20 -17.33
C TYR A 518 5.25 19.53 -18.82
N MET A 519 6.06 19.03 -19.75
CA MET A 519 5.91 19.26 -21.19
C MET A 519 4.88 18.34 -21.86
N GLU A 520 4.57 17.19 -21.27
CA GLU A 520 3.44 16.34 -21.68
C GLU A 520 2.11 17.00 -21.25
N LEU A 521 2.02 17.46 -20.00
CA LEU A 521 0.84 18.14 -19.49
C LEU A 521 0.61 19.52 -20.16
N HIS A 522 1.68 20.23 -20.53
CA HIS A 522 1.61 21.48 -21.32
C HIS A 522 0.86 21.29 -22.65
N GLN A 523 1.04 20.14 -23.31
CA GLN A 523 0.32 19.83 -24.56
C GLN A 523 -1.18 19.59 -24.30
N LYS A 524 -1.52 19.07 -23.11
CA LYS A 524 -2.88 18.74 -22.68
C LYS A 524 -3.66 19.91 -22.07
N ALA A 525 -3.03 21.05 -21.78
CA ALA A 525 -3.69 22.19 -21.14
C ALA A 525 -4.95 22.67 -21.89
N ALA A 526 -4.92 22.75 -23.23
CA ALA A 526 -6.07 23.14 -24.04
C ALA A 526 -7.18 22.07 -24.08
N GLU A 527 -6.81 20.79 -24.03
CA GLU A 527 -7.73 19.65 -23.93
C GLU A 527 -8.49 19.73 -22.59
N LEU A 528 -7.76 19.90 -21.47
CA LEU A 528 -8.34 20.06 -20.13
C LEU A 528 -9.26 21.30 -20.02
N SER A 529 -8.90 22.43 -20.61
CA SER A 529 -9.76 23.62 -20.66
C SER A 529 -11.04 23.36 -21.45
N SER A 530 -10.97 22.70 -22.61
CA SER A 530 -12.15 22.34 -23.41
C SER A 530 -13.09 21.31 -22.75
N LEU A 531 -12.57 20.47 -21.85
CA LEU A 531 -13.36 19.56 -21.01
C LEU A 531 -14.11 20.28 -19.87
N GLY A 532 -13.79 21.56 -19.61
CA GLY A 532 -14.43 22.38 -18.57
C GLY A 532 -13.74 22.37 -17.21
N PHE A 533 -12.47 21.93 -17.13
CA PHE A 533 -11.67 22.09 -15.90
C PHE A 533 -11.29 23.55 -15.69
N THR A 534 -11.35 24.02 -14.45
CA THR A 534 -11.01 25.40 -14.07
C THR A 534 -9.76 25.49 -13.19
N VAL A 535 -9.36 24.37 -12.59
CA VAL A 535 -8.20 24.27 -11.70
C VAL A 535 -7.44 22.98 -12.01
N VAL A 536 -6.11 23.03 -11.99
CA VAL A 536 -5.25 21.84 -12.07
C VAL A 536 -4.31 21.76 -10.86
N TRP A 537 -4.23 20.60 -10.24
CA TRP A 537 -3.29 20.27 -9.17
C TRP A 537 -2.06 19.59 -9.79
N LEU A 538 -0.90 20.23 -9.67
CA LEU A 538 0.40 19.71 -10.12
C LEU A 538 1.11 18.97 -8.97
N PRO A 539 1.96 17.95 -9.28
CA PRO A 539 2.71 17.20 -8.27
C PRO A 539 3.75 18.08 -7.56
N PRO A 540 4.38 17.58 -6.47
CA PRO A 540 5.38 18.35 -5.74
C PRO A 540 6.55 18.79 -6.64
N PRO A 541 6.83 20.10 -6.77
CA PRO A 541 7.79 20.61 -7.75
C PRO A 541 9.26 20.45 -7.32
N THR A 542 9.50 20.07 -6.06
CA THR A 542 10.79 20.11 -5.38
C THR A 542 11.71 18.92 -5.69
N GLU A 543 13.03 19.12 -5.64
CA GLU A 543 14.01 18.03 -5.56
C GLU A 543 13.78 17.19 -4.29
N SER A 544 13.67 15.88 -4.47
CA SER A 544 13.16 14.93 -3.48
C SER A 544 13.93 13.62 -3.54
N VAL A 545 14.05 12.97 -2.37
CA VAL A 545 14.68 11.64 -2.24
C VAL A 545 13.82 10.56 -2.89
N SER A 546 12.49 10.64 -2.71
CA SER A 546 11.53 9.86 -3.48
C SER A 546 11.32 10.52 -4.84
N PRO A 547 11.33 9.78 -5.96
CA PRO A 547 11.19 10.38 -7.28
C PRO A 547 9.80 11.01 -7.53
N GLU A 548 8.80 10.68 -6.72
CA GLU A 548 7.43 11.20 -6.75
C GLU A 548 7.26 12.55 -6.02
N GLY A 549 8.32 13.07 -5.39
CA GLY A 549 8.33 14.40 -4.77
C GLY A 549 8.01 14.46 -3.26
N TYR A 550 7.37 13.42 -2.72
CA TYR A 550 6.91 13.35 -1.31
C TYR A 550 7.99 13.11 -0.24
N MET A 551 9.27 13.31 -0.56
CA MET A 551 10.38 13.34 0.39
C MET A 551 11.31 14.53 0.08
N PRO A 552 10.78 15.77 0.09
CA PRO A 552 11.45 16.97 -0.43
C PRO A 552 12.71 17.29 0.35
N LYS A 553 13.72 17.85 -0.32
CA LYS A 553 15.06 18.05 0.25
C LYS A 553 15.50 19.51 0.23
N ASP A 554 15.74 20.10 -0.93
CA ASP A 554 15.95 21.55 -1.07
C ASP A 554 14.71 22.20 -1.68
N LEU A 555 13.92 22.86 -0.83
CA LEU A 555 12.65 23.51 -1.19
C LEU A 555 12.81 24.54 -2.32
N TYR A 556 13.98 25.17 -2.48
CA TYR A 556 14.22 26.15 -3.55
C TYR A 556 14.76 25.53 -4.85
N ASN A 557 15.08 24.22 -4.88
CA ASN A 557 15.49 23.52 -6.08
C ASN A 557 14.29 22.81 -6.74
N LEU A 558 13.70 23.43 -7.76
CA LEU A 558 12.51 22.90 -8.45
C LEU A 558 12.82 22.05 -9.70
N ASN A 559 14.03 21.46 -9.75
CA ASN A 559 14.43 20.54 -10.81
C ASN A 559 14.15 19.10 -10.37
N SER A 560 12.87 18.73 -10.41
CA SER A 560 12.37 17.44 -9.95
C SER A 560 12.40 16.37 -11.06
N ARG A 561 11.73 15.23 -10.83
CA ARG A 561 11.52 14.19 -11.87
C ARG A 561 10.45 14.54 -12.90
N TYR A 562 9.62 15.55 -12.61
CA TYR A 562 8.56 15.99 -13.52
C TYR A 562 9.06 16.98 -14.58
N GLY A 563 10.21 17.62 -14.34
CA GLY A 563 10.91 18.47 -15.30
C GLY A 563 11.75 19.56 -14.62
N SER A 564 12.28 20.48 -15.42
CA SER A 564 13.03 21.65 -14.95
C SER A 564 12.12 22.78 -14.44
N ILE A 565 12.70 23.73 -13.70
CA ILE A 565 12.01 24.95 -13.23
C ILE A 565 11.45 25.80 -14.39
N ASP A 566 12.14 25.84 -15.53
CA ASP A 566 11.70 26.60 -16.71
C ASP A 566 10.55 25.89 -17.46
N GLU A 567 10.57 24.55 -17.54
CA GLU A 567 9.43 23.76 -18.04
C GLU A 567 8.21 23.91 -17.11
N LEU A 568 8.40 24.01 -15.80
CA LEU A 568 7.33 24.30 -14.83
C LEU A 568 6.75 25.71 -15.02
N LYS A 569 7.59 26.76 -15.09
CA LYS A 569 7.13 28.13 -15.40
C LYS A 569 6.36 28.19 -16.73
N SER A 570 6.84 27.48 -17.75
CA SER A 570 6.17 27.37 -19.05
C SER A 570 4.81 26.67 -18.95
N LEU A 571 4.71 25.60 -18.16
CA LEU A 571 3.46 24.87 -17.90
C LEU A 571 2.43 25.74 -17.18
N VAL A 572 2.82 26.43 -16.10
CA VAL A 572 1.89 27.29 -15.32
C VAL A 572 1.34 28.41 -16.20
N LYS A 573 2.22 29.13 -16.90
CA LYS A 573 1.82 30.13 -17.88
C LYS A 573 0.88 29.56 -18.95
N ARG A 574 1.13 28.33 -19.42
CA ARG A 574 0.28 27.68 -20.42
C ARG A 574 -1.12 27.34 -19.92
N PHE A 575 -1.28 27.04 -18.63
CA PHE A 575 -2.59 26.87 -18.01
C PHE A 575 -3.32 28.21 -17.85
N HIS A 576 -2.63 29.28 -17.45
CA HIS A 576 -3.20 30.63 -17.41
C HIS A 576 -3.68 31.11 -18.79
N GLU A 577 -2.91 30.83 -19.86
CA GLU A 577 -3.29 31.12 -21.25
C GLU A 577 -4.61 30.45 -21.70
N VAL A 578 -5.06 29.39 -21.01
CA VAL A 578 -6.32 28.67 -21.32
C VAL A 578 -7.36 28.80 -20.18
N GLY A 579 -7.16 29.73 -19.24
CA GLY A 579 -8.12 30.04 -18.17
C GLY A 579 -8.16 29.02 -17.02
N ILE A 580 -7.11 28.22 -16.83
CA ILE A 580 -6.99 27.27 -15.71
C ILE A 580 -6.03 27.84 -14.65
N ASN A 581 -6.49 27.88 -13.40
CA ASN A 581 -5.67 28.22 -12.24
C ASN A 581 -4.88 26.98 -11.77
N VAL A 582 -3.68 27.19 -11.21
CA VAL A 582 -2.74 26.11 -10.89
C VAL A 582 -2.47 25.99 -9.39
N LEU A 583 -2.67 24.79 -8.84
CA LEU A 583 -2.28 24.45 -7.48
C LEU A 583 -0.92 23.74 -7.46
N GLY A 584 -0.04 24.19 -6.59
CA GLY A 584 1.18 23.46 -6.24
C GLY A 584 0.92 22.48 -5.11
N ASP A 585 1.54 21.31 -5.17
CA ASP A 585 1.58 20.38 -4.04
C ASP A 585 2.66 20.81 -3.05
N ALA A 586 2.25 21.16 -1.82
CA ALA A 586 3.12 21.67 -0.77
C ALA A 586 3.30 20.60 0.32
N VAL A 587 4.40 19.86 0.21
CA VAL A 587 4.84 18.88 1.20
C VAL A 587 5.55 19.62 2.34
N LEU A 588 4.83 19.84 3.44
CA LEU A 588 5.26 20.69 4.55
C LEU A 588 5.64 19.93 5.83
N ASN A 589 4.96 18.81 6.13
CA ASN A 589 5.10 18.09 7.40
C ASN A 589 6.51 17.56 7.68
N HIS A 590 7.19 17.07 6.64
CA HIS A 590 8.48 16.39 6.76
C HIS A 590 9.41 16.78 5.62
N ARG A 591 10.72 16.75 5.88
CA ARG A 591 11.75 17.17 4.93
C ARG A 591 13.03 16.36 5.09
N CYS A 592 13.63 15.95 3.98
CA CYS A 592 14.90 15.24 3.97
C CYS A 592 16.08 16.17 4.29
N ALA A 593 16.90 15.76 5.27
CA ALA A 593 18.15 16.42 5.59
C ALA A 593 19.18 16.31 4.43
N HIS A 594 20.13 17.24 4.42
CA HIS A 594 21.25 17.23 3.48
C HIS A 594 22.47 16.50 4.03
N TYR A 595 22.68 16.56 5.33
CA TYR A 595 23.87 16.06 6.01
C TYR A 595 23.49 15.29 7.29
N LYS A 596 24.44 14.49 7.76
CA LYS A 596 24.35 13.85 9.07
C LYS A 596 24.94 14.76 10.15
N ASN A 597 24.36 14.75 11.34
CA ASN A 597 24.99 15.33 12.53
C ASN A 597 26.15 14.44 13.05
N GLN A 598 26.79 14.87 14.14
CA GLN A 598 27.94 14.18 14.75
C GLN A 598 27.62 12.74 15.20
N ASN A 599 26.35 12.44 15.50
CA ASN A 599 25.87 11.10 15.88
C ASN A 599 25.47 10.24 14.67
N GLY A 600 25.65 10.74 13.44
CA GLY A 600 25.29 10.04 12.21
C GLY A 600 23.81 10.13 11.82
N ILE A 601 23.02 10.99 12.47
CA ILE A 601 21.58 11.14 12.24
C ILE A 601 21.32 12.17 11.13
N TRP A 602 20.40 11.87 10.21
CA TRP A 602 20.01 12.75 9.10
C TRP A 602 19.06 13.86 9.56
N ASN A 603 19.58 14.91 10.22
CA ASN A 603 18.76 16.04 10.70
C ASN A 603 19.38 17.44 10.48
N ILE A 604 20.42 17.55 9.63
CA ILE A 604 21.03 18.84 9.24
C ILE A 604 20.68 19.19 7.80
N PHE A 605 20.07 20.36 7.58
CA PHE A 605 19.52 20.78 6.30
C PHE A 605 20.47 21.68 5.50
N GLY A 606 20.14 21.90 4.23
CA GLY A 606 20.89 22.73 3.29
C GLY A 606 19.97 23.45 2.32
N GLY A 607 20.54 23.97 1.24
CA GLY A 607 19.86 24.92 0.36
C GLY A 607 19.71 26.29 1.03
N ARG A 608 18.69 27.07 0.63
CA ARG A 608 18.37 28.37 1.26
C ARG A 608 17.83 28.22 2.70
N LEU A 609 17.20 27.08 3.01
CA LEU A 609 16.64 26.76 4.32
C LEU A 609 17.57 25.77 5.05
N ASN A 610 18.72 26.29 5.46
CA ASN A 610 19.84 25.56 6.08
C ASN A 610 19.65 25.34 7.60
N TRP A 611 18.48 24.84 8.00
CA TRP A 611 18.13 24.55 9.38
C TRP A 611 19.02 23.45 10.02
N ASP A 612 19.06 23.42 11.35
CA ASP A 612 19.64 22.34 12.15
C ASP A 612 18.54 21.45 12.76
N ASP A 613 18.93 20.62 13.73
CA ASP A 613 18.03 19.74 14.48
C ASP A 613 17.04 20.47 15.40
N CYS A 614 17.14 21.80 15.59
CA CYS A 614 16.07 22.58 16.25
C CYS A 614 14.79 22.65 15.41
N ALA A 615 14.87 22.44 14.10
CA ALA A 615 13.70 22.43 13.20
C ALA A 615 13.00 21.07 13.13
N VAL A 616 13.50 20.06 13.86
CA VAL A 616 12.95 18.70 13.87
C VAL A 616 12.29 18.43 15.23
N VAL A 617 11.14 17.76 15.23
CA VAL A 617 10.40 17.44 16.45
C VAL A 617 11.20 16.51 17.38
N ALA A 618 11.12 16.76 18.69
CA ALA A 618 11.94 16.07 19.69
C ALA A 618 11.41 14.69 20.14
N ASP A 619 10.24 14.27 19.67
CA ASP A 619 9.63 12.96 19.95
C ASP A 619 9.62 11.98 18.77
N ASP A 620 10.34 12.28 17.68
CA ASP A 620 10.74 11.28 16.68
C ASP A 620 12.13 10.69 17.01
N PRO A 621 12.22 9.45 17.55
CA PRO A 621 13.48 8.86 17.98
C PRO A 621 14.43 8.51 16.82
N HIS A 622 13.95 8.46 15.58
CA HIS A 622 14.76 8.13 14.40
C HIS A 622 15.59 9.33 13.94
N PHE A 623 15.05 10.54 14.08
CA PHE A 623 15.66 11.78 13.62
C PHE A 623 16.14 12.70 14.74
N GLN A 624 15.82 12.38 16.01
CA GLN A 624 16.45 12.95 17.21
C GLN A 624 16.49 14.49 17.20
N GLY A 625 15.32 15.10 16.99
CA GLY A 625 15.19 16.55 16.96
C GLY A 625 15.39 17.22 18.33
N ARG A 626 15.61 18.52 18.30
CA ARG A 626 15.74 19.42 19.47
C ARG A 626 14.68 20.53 19.47
N GLY A 627 13.70 20.48 18.57
CA GLY A 627 12.52 21.34 18.62
C GLY A 627 11.57 20.96 19.76
N ASN A 628 10.33 21.42 19.65
CA ASN A 628 9.23 20.97 20.49
C ASN A 628 8.74 19.58 20.05
N LYS A 629 7.71 19.07 20.72
CA LYS A 629 6.99 17.85 20.35
C LYS A 629 6.16 18.03 19.07
N SER A 630 5.86 16.94 18.38
CA SER A 630 4.95 16.98 17.23
C SER A 630 3.58 17.54 17.63
N SER A 631 2.90 18.15 16.65
CA SER A 631 1.55 18.70 16.82
C SER A 631 0.49 17.90 16.05
N GLY A 632 0.85 16.67 15.70
CA GLY A 632 0.13 15.72 14.87
C GLY A 632 1.01 14.47 14.62
N ASP A 633 0.66 13.69 13.61
CA ASP A 633 1.32 12.41 13.30
C ASP A 633 2.75 12.55 12.74
N ASN A 634 3.64 11.65 13.14
CA ASN A 634 5.00 11.57 12.60
C ASN A 634 5.08 10.64 11.38
N PHE A 635 5.56 11.16 10.25
CA PHE A 635 5.92 10.39 9.06
C PHE A 635 7.32 9.76 9.24
N HIS A 636 7.41 8.47 9.53
CA HIS A 636 8.64 7.83 10.01
C HIS A 636 9.80 7.72 8.99
N ALA A 637 9.60 8.04 7.71
CA ALA A 637 10.64 7.91 6.69
C ALA A 637 11.49 9.19 6.46
N ALA A 638 11.11 10.34 7.04
CA ALA A 638 11.87 11.59 6.96
C ALA A 638 11.70 12.45 8.23
N PRO A 639 12.66 13.35 8.55
CA PRO A 639 12.53 14.28 9.66
C PRO A 639 11.22 15.08 9.64
N ASN A 640 10.42 14.91 10.70
CA ASN A 640 9.18 15.65 10.92
C ASN A 640 9.49 17.05 11.47
N ILE A 641 8.86 18.08 10.87
CA ILE A 641 9.25 19.48 11.03
C ILE A 641 8.48 20.15 12.17
N ASP A 642 9.20 20.89 13.01
CA ASP A 642 8.60 21.62 14.12
C ASP A 642 8.01 22.97 13.66
N HIS A 643 6.78 22.90 13.15
CA HIS A 643 5.97 24.07 12.79
C HIS A 643 5.64 25.01 13.98
N SER A 644 5.97 24.64 15.23
CA SER A 644 5.84 25.56 16.37
C SER A 644 6.96 26.62 16.44
N GLN A 645 8.10 26.41 15.76
CA GLN A 645 9.17 27.39 15.68
C GLN A 645 8.80 28.56 14.74
N GLU A 646 9.04 29.80 15.19
CA GLU A 646 8.76 30.98 14.36
C GLU A 646 9.68 31.08 13.14
N PHE A 647 10.94 30.63 13.23
CA PHE A 647 11.84 30.65 12.08
C PHE A 647 11.39 29.67 10.99
N VAL A 648 10.94 28.46 11.36
CA VAL A 648 10.35 27.48 10.44
C VAL A 648 9.10 28.06 9.78
N ARG A 649 8.19 28.68 10.55
CA ARG A 649 7.01 29.35 9.98
C ARG A 649 7.39 30.47 9.02
N LYS A 650 8.30 31.37 9.42
CA LYS A 650 8.76 32.50 8.60
C LYS A 650 9.35 32.03 7.27
N ASP A 651 10.25 31.05 7.30
CA ASP A 651 10.94 30.58 6.10
C ASP A 651 10.00 29.81 5.15
N LEU A 652 9.04 29.05 5.68
CA LEU A 652 8.00 28.41 4.87
C LEU A 652 7.00 29.43 4.27
N LYS A 653 6.66 30.51 5.00
CA LYS A 653 5.90 31.64 4.44
C LYS A 653 6.67 32.29 3.28
N GLU A 654 7.95 32.60 3.45
CA GLU A 654 8.80 33.14 2.37
C GLU A 654 8.88 32.20 1.15
N TRP A 655 8.93 30.88 1.37
CA TRP A 655 8.96 29.89 0.29
C TRP A 655 7.65 29.82 -0.50
N LEU A 656 6.49 29.77 0.19
CA LEU A 656 5.19 29.76 -0.46
C LEU A 656 4.93 31.06 -1.23
N CYS A 657 5.28 32.23 -0.66
CA CYS A 657 5.20 33.51 -1.37
C CYS A 657 6.10 33.55 -2.60
N TRP A 658 7.33 33.03 -2.49
CA TRP A 658 8.25 32.91 -3.63
C TRP A 658 7.71 31.99 -4.73
N LEU A 659 7.14 30.84 -4.38
CA LEU A 659 6.51 29.94 -5.35
C LEU A 659 5.37 30.62 -6.13
N ARG A 660 4.54 31.44 -5.50
CA ARG A 660 3.51 32.22 -6.20
C ARG A 660 4.12 33.28 -7.12
N GLN A 661 5.05 34.08 -6.61
CA GLN A 661 5.66 35.20 -7.34
C GLN A 661 6.51 34.74 -8.53
N GLU A 662 7.28 33.67 -8.34
CA GLU A 662 8.35 33.26 -9.28
C GLU A 662 7.89 32.15 -10.25
N ILE A 663 6.95 31.29 -9.84
CA ILE A 663 6.43 30.19 -10.67
C ILE A 663 5.02 30.49 -11.19
N GLY A 664 4.25 31.34 -10.50
CA GLY A 664 2.88 31.70 -10.87
C GLY A 664 1.80 30.82 -10.24
N TYR A 665 2.10 30.07 -9.16
CA TYR A 665 1.08 29.26 -8.50
C TYR A 665 -0.07 30.10 -7.92
N ASP A 666 -1.30 29.71 -8.24
CA ASP A 666 -2.51 30.35 -7.75
C ASP A 666 -2.92 29.84 -6.36
N GLY A 667 -2.58 28.60 -6.04
CA GLY A 667 -3.02 27.95 -4.81
C GLY A 667 -2.27 26.68 -4.43
N TRP A 668 -2.78 25.97 -3.42
CA TRP A 668 -2.10 24.85 -2.78
C TRP A 668 -3.00 23.61 -2.61
N ARG A 669 -2.44 22.43 -2.90
CA ARG A 669 -2.79 21.19 -2.18
C ARG A 669 -1.74 21.03 -1.07
N LEU A 670 -2.20 20.80 0.16
CA LEU A 670 -1.35 20.65 1.33
C LEU A 670 -1.29 19.16 1.69
N ASP A 671 -0.08 18.60 1.64
CA ASP A 671 0.20 17.20 1.93
C ASP A 671 0.05 16.87 3.43
N PHE A 672 -0.45 15.67 3.74
CA PHE A 672 -0.40 15.04 5.07
C PHE A 672 -0.71 16.00 6.24
N VAL A 673 -1.78 16.80 6.15
CA VAL A 673 -2.07 17.88 7.12
C VAL A 673 -2.59 17.40 8.48
N ARG A 674 -2.62 16.07 8.71
CA ARG A 674 -2.78 15.46 10.03
C ARG A 674 -1.44 15.41 10.81
N GLY A 675 -0.31 15.64 10.16
CA GLY A 675 1.02 15.64 10.78
C GLY A 675 1.33 16.87 11.68
N PHE A 676 0.63 17.99 11.44
CA PHE A 676 0.83 19.23 12.17
C PHE A 676 -0.47 20.01 12.38
N TRP A 677 -0.50 20.88 13.39
CA TRP A 677 -1.71 21.62 13.76
C TRP A 677 -2.18 22.60 12.68
N GLY A 678 -3.47 22.51 12.29
CA GLY A 678 -4.09 23.33 11.24
C GLY A 678 -4.05 24.85 11.47
N GLY A 679 -3.81 25.32 12.70
CA GLY A 679 -3.58 26.74 12.95
C GLY A 679 -2.29 27.28 12.30
N TYR A 680 -1.29 26.43 12.07
CA TYR A 680 -0.11 26.80 11.27
C TYR A 680 -0.44 26.92 9.77
N VAL A 681 -1.43 26.15 9.28
CA VAL A 681 -1.93 26.29 7.90
C VAL A 681 -2.59 27.66 7.71
N LYS A 682 -3.39 28.15 8.66
CA LYS A 682 -3.92 29.51 8.64
C LYS A 682 -2.81 30.54 8.41
N ASP A 683 -1.72 30.42 9.17
CA ASP A 683 -0.54 31.28 9.07
C ASP A 683 0.14 31.24 7.69
N TYR A 684 0.11 30.09 7.00
CA TYR A 684 0.63 29.94 5.63
C TYR A 684 -0.31 30.49 4.56
N ILE A 685 -1.63 30.29 4.72
CA ILE A 685 -2.65 30.79 3.77
C ILE A 685 -2.77 32.32 3.87
N ASP A 686 -2.82 32.88 5.07
CA ASP A 686 -2.87 34.34 5.27
C ASP A 686 -1.63 35.04 4.71
N ALA A 687 -0.44 34.45 4.86
CA ALA A 687 0.80 35.03 4.34
C ALA A 687 0.96 34.89 2.82
N SER A 688 0.44 33.81 2.22
CA SER A 688 0.59 33.53 0.78
C SER A 688 -0.62 33.92 -0.08
N GLU A 689 -1.73 34.36 0.51
CA GLU A 689 -2.96 34.83 -0.17
C GLU A 689 -3.45 34.01 -1.39
N PRO A 690 -3.54 32.67 -1.32
CA PRO A 690 -3.86 31.84 -2.48
C PRO A 690 -5.32 31.96 -2.91
N TYR A 691 -5.58 31.81 -4.21
CA TYR A 691 -6.92 31.71 -4.80
C TYR A 691 -7.70 30.50 -4.25
N PHE A 692 -7.04 29.35 -4.15
CA PHE A 692 -7.63 28.09 -3.69
C PHE A 692 -6.67 27.30 -2.79
N ALA A 693 -7.17 26.67 -1.74
CA ALA A 693 -6.38 25.87 -0.81
C ALA A 693 -7.16 24.65 -0.31
N VAL A 694 -6.57 23.46 -0.43
CA VAL A 694 -7.14 22.18 0.06
C VAL A 694 -6.10 21.39 0.87
N GLY A 695 -6.48 20.87 2.02
CA GLY A 695 -5.67 19.95 2.83
C GLY A 695 -6.09 18.49 2.70
N GLU A 696 -5.10 17.59 2.69
CA GLU A 696 -5.32 16.15 2.84
C GLU A 696 -5.41 15.74 4.31
N TYR A 697 -6.60 15.87 4.89
CA TYR A 697 -6.90 15.22 6.17
C TYR A 697 -7.47 13.83 5.90
N TRP A 698 -6.60 12.87 5.61
CA TRP A 698 -6.97 11.46 5.45
C TRP A 698 -6.82 10.73 6.76
N ASP A 699 -7.94 10.23 7.29
CA ASP A 699 -7.99 9.41 8.49
C ASP A 699 -8.78 8.12 8.29
N SER A 700 -8.71 7.21 9.27
CA SER A 700 -9.47 5.97 9.24
C SER A 700 -10.95 6.21 9.55
N LEU A 701 -11.83 5.70 8.69
CA LEU A 701 -13.27 5.61 8.96
C LEU A 701 -13.55 4.77 10.22
N ASN A 702 -14.76 4.91 10.76
CA ASN A 702 -15.24 4.06 11.85
C ASN A 702 -15.71 2.70 11.30
N TYR A 703 -15.33 1.62 11.99
CA TYR A 703 -15.74 0.25 11.69
C TYR A 703 -16.15 -0.50 12.96
N THR A 704 -17.23 -1.27 12.90
CA THR A 704 -17.72 -2.15 13.96
C THR A 704 -17.71 -3.59 13.47
N TYR A 705 -17.00 -4.48 14.17
CA TYR A 705 -16.77 -5.89 13.77
C TYR A 705 -16.22 -6.10 12.35
N GLY A 706 -15.51 -5.11 11.80
CA GLY A 706 -14.93 -5.14 10.45
C GLY A 706 -15.80 -4.52 9.37
N ASP A 707 -17.10 -4.27 9.65
CA ASP A 707 -17.98 -3.54 8.75
C ASP A 707 -17.92 -2.03 8.98
N MET A 708 -17.98 -1.27 7.88
CA MET A 708 -17.98 0.20 7.94
C MET A 708 -19.30 0.68 8.57
N ASP A 709 -19.19 1.49 9.63
CA ASP A 709 -20.37 2.05 10.30
C ASP A 709 -21.18 2.92 9.32
N HIS A 710 -22.51 2.90 9.46
CA HIS A 710 -23.37 3.80 8.67
C HIS A 710 -23.15 5.26 9.06
N ASN A 711 -23.06 5.54 10.36
CA ASN A 711 -22.80 6.87 10.86
C ASN A 711 -21.29 7.12 10.93
N GLN A 712 -20.80 8.01 10.06
CA GLN A 712 -19.40 8.46 10.00
C GLN A 712 -19.24 9.90 10.52
N ASP A 713 -20.18 10.40 11.34
CA ASP A 713 -20.17 11.77 11.89
C ASP A 713 -18.85 12.07 12.60
N ALA A 714 -18.32 11.12 13.38
CA ALA A 714 -17.03 11.28 14.05
C ALA A 714 -15.85 11.46 13.09
N HIS A 715 -15.90 10.89 11.86
CA HIS A 715 -14.85 11.06 10.86
C HIS A 715 -14.98 12.42 10.16
N ARG A 716 -16.18 12.79 9.68
CA ARG A 716 -16.40 14.13 9.10
C ARG A 716 -16.21 15.26 10.09
N GLN A 717 -16.44 15.02 11.40
CA GLN A 717 -16.14 15.99 12.45
C GLN A 717 -14.64 16.27 12.55
N ARG A 718 -13.76 15.26 12.55
CA ARG A 718 -12.30 15.48 12.62
C ARG A 718 -11.77 16.31 11.45
N ILE A 719 -12.32 16.12 10.24
CA ILE A 719 -12.02 16.97 9.08
C ILE A 719 -12.53 18.41 9.29
N ILE A 720 -13.74 18.60 9.83
CA ILE A 720 -14.27 19.93 10.16
C ILE A 720 -13.48 20.62 11.29
N ASP A 721 -13.00 19.89 12.28
CA ASP A 721 -12.17 20.43 13.36
C ASP A 721 -10.82 20.92 12.82
N TRP A 722 -10.23 20.20 11.86
CA TRP A 722 -9.06 20.68 11.13
C TRP A 722 -9.38 21.93 10.29
N ILE A 723 -10.49 21.94 9.53
CA ILE A 723 -10.93 23.12 8.77
C ILE A 723 -11.12 24.33 9.72
N ASN A 724 -11.73 24.13 10.88
CA ASN A 724 -11.91 25.15 11.92
C ASN A 724 -10.58 25.63 12.50
N ALA A 725 -9.58 24.75 12.68
CA ALA A 725 -8.24 25.15 13.09
C ALA A 725 -7.56 26.04 12.04
N THR A 726 -7.85 25.87 10.74
CA THR A 726 -7.44 26.82 9.69
C THR A 726 -8.24 28.14 9.70
N ASN A 727 -9.15 28.37 10.67
CA ASN A 727 -10.17 29.43 10.64
C ASN A 727 -11.03 29.39 9.35
N GLY A 728 -11.22 28.19 8.79
CA GLY A 728 -11.88 27.99 7.50
C GLY A 728 -11.16 28.65 6.32
N CYS A 729 -9.86 28.95 6.40
CA CYS A 729 -9.10 29.52 5.29
C CYS A 729 -8.78 28.47 4.21
N ALA A 730 -8.72 27.17 4.55
CA ALA A 730 -8.56 26.07 3.61
C ALA A 730 -9.80 25.16 3.60
N GLY A 731 -10.06 24.50 2.47
CA GLY A 731 -10.94 23.33 2.41
C GLY A 731 -10.15 22.05 2.72
N ALA A 732 -10.83 20.91 2.74
CA ALA A 732 -10.21 19.60 2.87
C ALA A 732 -10.80 18.60 1.87
N PHE A 733 -10.02 17.58 1.50
CA PHE A 733 -10.55 16.46 0.73
C PHE A 733 -11.61 15.71 1.52
N ASP A 734 -12.78 15.46 0.91
CA ASP A 734 -13.89 14.74 1.56
C ASP A 734 -13.68 13.22 1.47
N VAL A 735 -12.67 12.77 2.22
CA VAL A 735 -12.31 11.36 2.40
C VAL A 735 -13.50 10.55 2.95
N THR A 736 -14.37 11.19 3.73
CA THR A 736 -15.63 10.59 4.20
C THR A 736 -16.55 10.24 3.04
N THR A 737 -16.79 11.16 2.10
CA THR A 737 -17.54 10.88 0.87
C THR A 737 -16.87 9.80 0.02
N LYS A 738 -15.56 9.89 -0.23
CA LYS A 738 -14.78 8.86 -0.99
C LYS A 738 -15.03 7.45 -0.44
N GLY A 739 -14.89 7.28 0.87
CA GLY A 739 -15.01 5.97 1.51
C GLY A 739 -16.44 5.43 1.61
N ILE A 740 -17.43 6.29 1.92
CA ILE A 740 -18.83 5.86 1.94
C ILE A 740 -19.32 5.52 0.53
N LEU A 741 -18.92 6.30 -0.48
CA LEU A 741 -19.28 6.08 -1.88
C LEU A 741 -18.63 4.80 -2.44
N HIS A 742 -17.36 4.52 -2.06
CA HIS A 742 -16.71 3.23 -2.31
C HIS A 742 -17.56 2.06 -1.77
N SER A 743 -17.93 2.10 -0.48
CA SER A 743 -18.69 1.01 0.15
C SER A 743 -20.10 0.87 -0.45
N ALA A 744 -20.80 1.98 -0.67
CA ALA A 744 -22.15 2.01 -1.24
C ALA A 744 -22.21 1.40 -2.66
N LEU A 745 -21.23 1.73 -3.52
CA LEU A 745 -21.15 1.21 -4.89
C LEU A 745 -20.62 -0.22 -4.97
N GLY A 746 -19.66 -0.58 -4.11
CA GLY A 746 -19.06 -1.91 -4.07
C GLY A 746 -20.00 -2.98 -3.51
N ARG A 747 -20.79 -2.66 -2.48
CA ARG A 747 -21.67 -3.60 -1.77
C ARG A 747 -23.15 -3.54 -2.18
N TYR A 748 -23.52 -2.62 -3.07
CA TYR A 748 -24.93 -2.29 -3.38
C TYR A 748 -25.70 -1.86 -2.12
N GLU A 749 -25.22 -0.76 -1.52
CA GLU A 749 -25.71 -0.16 -0.28
C GLU A 749 -25.96 1.35 -0.47
N TYR A 750 -26.68 1.73 -1.53
CA TYR A 750 -26.91 3.13 -1.91
C TYR A 750 -27.68 3.94 -0.84
N TRP A 751 -28.38 3.26 0.08
CA TRP A 751 -28.97 3.82 1.29
C TRP A 751 -27.94 4.56 2.18
N ARG A 752 -26.67 4.13 2.18
CA ARG A 752 -25.58 4.81 2.91
C ARG A 752 -25.31 6.24 2.44
N LEU A 753 -25.81 6.64 1.26
CA LEU A 753 -25.63 7.98 0.69
C LEU A 753 -26.62 9.02 1.23
N SER A 754 -27.38 8.68 2.28
CA SER A 754 -28.15 9.60 3.11
C SER A 754 -27.85 9.40 4.59
N ASP A 755 -27.54 10.47 5.31
CA ASP A 755 -27.53 10.45 6.77
C ASP A 755 -28.95 10.47 7.37
N GLU A 756 -29.03 10.35 8.69
CA GLU A 756 -30.27 10.37 9.49
C GLU A 756 -31.11 11.65 9.32
N LYS A 757 -30.55 12.71 8.72
CA LYS A 757 -31.18 14.02 8.50
C LYS A 757 -31.54 14.25 7.02
N GLY A 758 -31.42 13.22 6.17
CA GLY A 758 -31.74 13.30 4.74
C GLY A 758 -30.68 14.04 3.91
N LYS A 759 -29.44 14.16 4.42
CA LYS A 759 -28.33 14.87 3.77
C LYS A 759 -27.25 13.90 3.28
N PRO A 760 -26.33 14.33 2.40
CA PRO A 760 -25.11 13.58 2.13
C PRO A 760 -24.35 13.22 3.44
N PRO A 761 -23.73 12.04 3.50
CA PRO A 761 -23.14 11.50 4.74
C PRO A 761 -21.69 11.95 4.98
N GLY A 762 -21.01 12.54 3.98
CA GLY A 762 -19.65 13.06 4.11
C GLY A 762 -19.58 14.50 4.61
N VAL A 763 -18.41 15.12 4.51
CA VAL A 763 -18.17 16.54 4.88
C VAL A 763 -19.06 17.45 4.03
N VAL A 764 -19.34 17.09 2.78
CA VAL A 764 -20.25 17.80 1.87
C VAL A 764 -21.69 17.96 2.42
N GLY A 765 -22.14 17.09 3.34
CA GLY A 765 -23.45 17.24 4.00
C GLY A 765 -23.48 18.30 5.10
N TRP A 766 -22.32 18.69 5.63
CA TRP A 766 -22.17 19.61 6.75
C TRP A 766 -21.59 20.96 6.34
N TRP A 767 -20.49 20.96 5.57
CA TRP A 767 -19.82 22.16 5.09
C TRP A 767 -19.40 22.02 3.61
N PRO A 768 -20.35 21.99 2.67
CA PRO A 768 -20.05 21.75 1.26
C PRO A 768 -19.07 22.78 0.67
N SER A 769 -19.07 24.03 1.14
CA SER A 769 -18.12 25.04 0.69
C SER A 769 -16.69 24.86 1.20
N ARG A 770 -16.38 23.75 1.88
CA ARG A 770 -15.04 23.35 2.32
C ARG A 770 -14.73 21.88 2.00
N ALA A 771 -15.67 21.18 1.35
CA ALA A 771 -15.52 19.77 0.96
C ALA A 771 -15.04 19.67 -0.49
N VAL A 772 -13.81 19.18 -0.69
CA VAL A 772 -13.25 18.88 -2.01
C VAL A 772 -13.50 17.40 -2.29
N THR A 773 -14.51 17.10 -3.10
CA THR A 773 -14.99 15.73 -3.34
C THR A 773 -14.17 15.04 -4.43
N PHE A 774 -13.86 13.76 -4.25
CA PHE A 774 -13.06 12.97 -5.20
C PHE A 774 -13.49 11.50 -5.13
N ILE A 775 -13.20 10.72 -6.18
CA ILE A 775 -13.43 9.26 -6.18
C ILE A 775 -12.13 8.45 -6.17
N GLU A 776 -11.03 9.07 -6.60
CA GLU A 776 -9.70 8.46 -6.70
C GLU A 776 -8.64 9.58 -6.70
N ASN A 777 -7.46 9.29 -6.17
CA ASN A 777 -6.25 10.12 -6.28
C ASN A 777 -5.05 9.21 -6.65
N HIS A 778 -3.80 9.69 -6.53
CA HIS A 778 -2.63 8.85 -6.82
C HIS A 778 -2.47 7.67 -5.84
N ASP A 779 -2.66 7.88 -4.53
CA ASP A 779 -2.51 6.84 -3.50
C ASP A 779 -3.60 5.79 -3.53
N THR A 780 -4.85 6.25 -3.61
CA THR A 780 -6.01 5.38 -3.57
C THR A 780 -6.14 4.58 -4.86
N GLY A 781 -5.82 5.19 -6.02
CA GLY A 781 -5.80 4.58 -7.34
C GLY A 781 -4.39 4.37 -7.90
N SER A 782 -4.17 4.84 -9.14
CA SER A 782 -2.91 4.74 -9.89
C SER A 782 -2.21 3.37 -9.77
N THR A 783 -0.90 3.32 -9.52
CA THR A 783 -0.16 2.07 -9.24
C THR A 783 -0.06 1.70 -7.77
N GLN A 784 -0.13 2.66 -6.83
CA GLN A 784 -0.16 2.40 -5.37
C GLN A 784 -1.38 1.55 -4.98
N GLY A 785 -2.58 1.99 -5.36
CA GLY A 785 -3.82 1.22 -5.23
C GLY A 785 -4.31 1.00 -3.80
N HIS A 786 -3.95 1.86 -2.85
CA HIS A 786 -4.22 1.65 -1.43
C HIS A 786 -5.72 1.59 -1.07
N TRP A 787 -6.60 2.19 -1.90
CA TRP A 787 -8.05 2.18 -1.66
C TRP A 787 -8.84 2.40 -2.96
N ARG A 788 -8.56 1.57 -3.96
CA ARG A 788 -9.12 1.69 -5.32
C ARG A 788 -10.64 1.77 -5.31
N PHE A 789 -11.20 2.65 -6.14
CA PHE A 789 -12.64 2.75 -6.31
C PHE A 789 -13.21 1.45 -6.94
N PRO A 790 -14.48 1.06 -6.66
CA PRO A 790 -15.03 -0.19 -7.18
C PRO A 790 -15.07 -0.23 -8.72
N GLY A 791 -14.36 -1.21 -9.28
CA GLY A 791 -14.14 -1.34 -10.73
C GLY A 791 -15.43 -1.42 -11.54
N GLY A 792 -15.56 -0.56 -12.56
CA GLY A 792 -16.75 -0.45 -13.40
C GLY A 792 -17.92 0.28 -12.76
N LYS A 793 -17.68 1.05 -11.69
CA LYS A 793 -18.62 1.95 -11.00
C LYS A 793 -18.15 3.42 -10.94
N GLU A 794 -16.98 3.72 -11.53
CA GLU A 794 -16.32 5.04 -11.53
C GLU A 794 -17.25 6.14 -12.04
N MET A 795 -17.97 5.89 -13.14
CA MET A 795 -18.91 6.86 -13.71
C MET A 795 -20.12 7.16 -12.82
N GLN A 796 -20.52 6.25 -11.93
CA GLN A 796 -21.53 6.55 -10.91
C GLN A 796 -20.95 7.45 -9.81
N GLY A 797 -19.69 7.20 -9.43
CA GLY A 797 -18.95 8.08 -8.53
C GLY A 797 -18.82 9.50 -9.09
N TYR A 798 -18.52 9.63 -10.39
CA TYR A 798 -18.46 10.92 -11.08
C TYR A 798 -19.83 11.57 -11.26
N ALA A 799 -20.88 10.80 -11.59
CA ALA A 799 -22.25 11.31 -11.61
C ALA A 799 -22.67 11.87 -10.24
N TYR A 800 -22.23 11.26 -9.14
CA TYR A 800 -22.39 11.82 -7.80
C TYR A 800 -21.61 13.14 -7.66
N ILE A 801 -20.27 13.12 -7.67
CA ILE A 801 -19.48 14.30 -7.27
C ILE A 801 -19.61 15.49 -8.21
N LEU A 802 -19.83 15.28 -9.52
CA LEU A 802 -19.96 16.38 -10.49
C LEU A 802 -21.33 17.07 -10.42
N THR A 803 -22.41 16.35 -10.10
CA THR A 803 -23.74 16.95 -9.92
C THR A 803 -23.97 17.53 -8.52
N HIS A 804 -23.22 17.08 -7.52
CA HIS A 804 -23.43 17.45 -6.12
C HIS A 804 -22.72 18.75 -5.71
N PRO A 805 -23.06 19.29 -4.52
CA PRO A 805 -22.29 20.34 -3.86
C PRO A 805 -20.87 19.87 -3.52
N GLY A 806 -20.07 20.75 -2.91
CA GLY A 806 -18.61 20.56 -2.84
C GLY A 806 -17.91 20.96 -4.14
N THR A 807 -16.58 20.86 -4.11
CA THR A 807 -15.69 21.14 -5.25
C THR A 807 -15.13 19.80 -5.78
N PRO A 808 -15.62 19.30 -6.93
CA PRO A 808 -15.23 17.99 -7.43
C PRO A 808 -13.81 18.00 -8.02
N THR A 809 -13.07 16.93 -7.74
CA THR A 809 -11.76 16.61 -8.28
C THR A 809 -11.85 15.33 -9.13
N VAL A 810 -11.34 15.41 -10.35
CA VAL A 810 -11.30 14.29 -11.31
C VAL A 810 -9.84 13.84 -11.47
N PHE A 811 -9.64 12.52 -11.44
CA PHE A 811 -8.32 11.91 -11.44
C PHE A 811 -7.75 11.72 -12.85
N TYR A 812 -6.44 11.99 -13.04
CA TYR A 812 -5.75 11.98 -14.35
C TYR A 812 -6.08 10.75 -15.21
N ASP A 813 -5.92 9.54 -14.63
CA ASP A 813 -6.07 8.27 -15.35
C ASP A 813 -7.51 8.05 -15.85
N HIS A 814 -8.48 8.71 -15.22
CA HIS A 814 -9.89 8.67 -15.62
C HIS A 814 -10.26 9.76 -16.64
N ILE A 815 -9.51 10.87 -16.70
CA ILE A 815 -9.69 11.94 -17.71
C ILE A 815 -9.19 11.47 -19.08
N PHE A 816 -8.16 10.62 -19.11
CA PHE A 816 -7.53 10.10 -20.32
C PHE A 816 -7.82 8.61 -20.54
N SER A 817 -9.08 8.23 -20.32
CA SER A 817 -9.64 6.91 -20.62
C SER A 817 -10.97 7.05 -21.38
N ASP A 818 -11.64 5.92 -21.64
CA ASP A 818 -12.96 5.87 -22.30
C ASP A 818 -14.03 6.74 -21.60
N TYR A 819 -13.85 7.04 -20.30
CA TYR A 819 -14.74 7.90 -19.53
C TYR A 819 -14.74 9.38 -19.98
N GLN A 820 -13.76 9.83 -20.77
CA GLN A 820 -13.58 11.26 -21.12
C GLN A 820 -14.84 11.91 -21.70
N SER A 821 -15.57 11.21 -22.58
CA SER A 821 -16.81 11.73 -23.19
C SER A 821 -17.94 11.89 -22.18
N GLU A 822 -18.05 11.00 -21.20
CA GLU A 822 -19.09 11.04 -20.17
C GLU A 822 -18.75 12.08 -19.09
N LEU A 823 -17.48 12.17 -18.69
CA LEU A 823 -16.95 13.24 -17.83
C LEU A 823 -17.24 14.62 -18.41
N SER A 824 -16.94 14.84 -19.70
CA SER A 824 -17.21 16.11 -20.39
C SER A 824 -18.70 16.49 -20.33
N LYS A 825 -19.61 15.53 -20.52
CA LYS A 825 -21.07 15.76 -20.40
C LYS A 825 -21.46 16.17 -18.97
N LEU A 826 -20.96 15.46 -17.96
CA LEU A 826 -21.26 15.74 -16.55
C LEU A 826 -20.71 17.10 -16.08
N ILE A 827 -19.47 17.45 -16.47
CA ILE A 827 -18.90 18.78 -16.23
C ILE A 827 -19.74 19.84 -16.94
N SER A 828 -20.13 19.60 -18.20
CA SER A 828 -20.99 20.50 -18.97
C SER A 828 -22.38 20.71 -18.34
N VAL A 829 -22.97 19.68 -17.71
CA VAL A 829 -24.23 19.81 -16.92
C VAL A 829 -23.99 20.71 -15.72
N ARG A 830 -22.95 20.44 -14.92
CA ARG A 830 -22.60 21.23 -13.72
C ARG A 830 -22.46 22.71 -14.05
N THR A 831 -21.66 23.03 -15.07
CA THR A 831 -21.34 24.40 -15.47
C THR A 831 -22.56 25.15 -16.01
N ARG A 832 -23.36 24.55 -16.91
CA ARG A 832 -24.52 25.27 -17.51
C ARG A 832 -25.66 25.52 -16.53
N ASN A 833 -25.89 24.61 -15.57
CA ASN A 833 -26.83 24.82 -14.46
C ASN A 833 -26.28 25.71 -13.34
N LYS A 834 -25.01 26.13 -13.43
CA LYS A 834 -24.31 26.90 -12.41
C LYS A 834 -24.40 26.21 -11.04
N ILE A 835 -24.12 24.91 -11.00
CA ILE A 835 -23.99 24.14 -9.76
C ILE A 835 -22.62 24.47 -9.13
N HIS A 836 -22.61 24.71 -7.82
CA HIS A 836 -21.45 25.21 -7.09
C HIS A 836 -21.30 24.53 -5.72
N CYS A 837 -20.18 24.77 -5.05
CA CYS A 837 -19.86 24.23 -3.73
C CYS A 837 -20.83 24.64 -2.59
N ARG A 838 -21.86 25.46 -2.86
CA ARG A 838 -22.93 25.83 -1.92
C ARG A 838 -24.34 25.54 -2.47
N SER A 839 -24.45 24.81 -3.59
CA SER A 839 -25.74 24.35 -4.11
C SER A 839 -26.47 23.51 -3.06
N ILE A 840 -27.81 23.50 -3.13
CA ILE A 840 -28.67 22.78 -2.20
C ILE A 840 -28.98 21.42 -2.80
N VAL A 841 -28.64 20.35 -2.09
CA VAL A 841 -29.01 18.97 -2.47
C VAL A 841 -30.13 18.46 -1.57
N LYS A 842 -31.14 17.86 -2.21
CA LYS A 842 -32.28 17.19 -1.60
C LYS A 842 -32.25 15.72 -2.02
N VAL A 843 -31.97 14.82 -1.07
CA VAL A 843 -32.08 13.38 -1.32
C VAL A 843 -33.56 13.05 -1.55
N MET A 844 -33.84 12.38 -2.67
CA MET A 844 -35.20 11.97 -3.06
C MET A 844 -35.41 10.47 -2.88
N LYS A 845 -34.34 9.66 -2.98
CA LYS A 845 -34.36 8.21 -2.81
C LYS A 845 -32.99 7.72 -2.36
N ALA A 846 -32.95 6.81 -1.38
CA ALA A 846 -31.72 6.17 -0.90
C ALA A 846 -32.06 4.75 -0.41
N GLU A 847 -32.00 3.78 -1.31
CA GLU A 847 -32.44 2.38 -1.10
C GLU A 847 -31.31 1.39 -1.39
N ARG A 848 -31.59 0.07 -1.42
CA ARG A 848 -30.55 -0.95 -1.67
C ARG A 848 -29.93 -0.85 -3.07
N ASP A 849 -30.70 -0.48 -4.09
CA ASP A 849 -30.31 -0.55 -5.50
C ASP A 849 -30.28 0.81 -6.20
N VAL A 850 -30.66 1.90 -5.51
CA VAL A 850 -30.71 3.24 -6.11
C VAL A 850 -30.49 4.35 -5.09
N TYR A 851 -29.69 5.35 -5.48
CA TYR A 851 -29.69 6.68 -4.87
C TYR A 851 -30.13 7.70 -5.91
N ALA A 852 -30.97 8.63 -5.52
CA ALA A 852 -31.39 9.74 -6.36
C ALA A 852 -31.57 11.04 -5.55
N ALA A 853 -31.17 12.15 -6.14
CA ALA A 853 -31.22 13.47 -5.52
C ALA A 853 -31.54 14.58 -6.54
N ILE A 854 -32.07 15.70 -6.05
CA ILE A 854 -32.28 16.93 -6.82
C ILE A 854 -31.34 18.01 -6.25
N ILE A 855 -30.67 18.75 -7.13
CA ILE A 855 -29.68 19.78 -6.80
C ILE A 855 -30.13 21.12 -7.40
N ASP A 856 -30.21 22.15 -6.56
CA ASP A 856 -30.71 23.51 -6.84
C ASP A 856 -32.12 23.60 -7.45
N GLU A 857 -32.88 22.50 -7.44
CA GLU A 857 -34.10 22.34 -8.25
C GLU A 857 -33.86 22.49 -9.76
N LYS A 858 -32.60 22.34 -10.23
CA LYS A 858 -32.20 22.43 -11.65
C LYS A 858 -31.77 21.09 -12.23
N VAL A 859 -31.08 20.27 -11.44
CA VAL A 859 -30.49 18.99 -11.87
C VAL A 859 -31.06 17.88 -11.00
N ALA A 860 -31.57 16.82 -11.62
CA ALA A 860 -31.87 15.57 -10.94
C ALA A 860 -30.82 14.53 -11.34
N MET A 861 -30.32 13.75 -10.39
CA MET A 861 -29.31 12.71 -10.62
C MET A 861 -29.74 11.40 -9.96
N LYS A 862 -29.46 10.29 -10.64
CA LYS A 862 -29.68 8.92 -10.18
C LYS A 862 -28.44 8.07 -10.44
N ILE A 863 -28.09 7.22 -9.47
CA ILE A 863 -27.10 6.13 -9.58
C ILE A 863 -27.65 4.81 -9.02
N GLY A 864 -26.99 3.70 -9.33
CA GLY A 864 -27.39 2.33 -9.02
C GLY A 864 -28.27 1.69 -10.09
N PRO A 865 -28.47 0.35 -10.08
CA PRO A 865 -29.30 -0.33 -11.09
C PRO A 865 -30.81 -0.06 -10.95
N GLY A 866 -31.31 0.23 -9.75
CA GLY A 866 -32.75 0.37 -9.45
C GLY A 866 -33.46 1.51 -10.18
N TYR A 867 -34.81 1.51 -10.22
CA TYR A 867 -35.57 2.54 -10.93
C TYR A 867 -35.82 3.81 -10.07
N TYR A 868 -35.61 4.97 -10.72
CA TYR A 868 -36.09 6.29 -10.32
C TYR A 868 -36.11 7.19 -11.56
N GLU A 869 -37.15 8.00 -11.70
CA GLU A 869 -37.22 9.15 -12.60
C GLU A 869 -37.81 10.35 -11.80
N PRO A 870 -37.38 11.60 -12.07
CA PRO A 870 -37.86 12.75 -11.33
C PRO A 870 -39.34 13.03 -11.64
N GLN A 871 -40.15 13.22 -10.60
CA GLN A 871 -41.59 13.43 -10.76
C GLN A 871 -41.91 14.73 -11.52
N THR A 872 -42.86 14.65 -12.44
CA THR A 872 -43.42 15.78 -13.18
C THR A 872 -44.33 16.63 -12.29
N GLY A 873 -43.69 17.45 -11.45
CA GLY A 873 -44.32 18.55 -10.73
C GLY A 873 -44.49 19.80 -11.60
N PRO A 874 -44.32 21.03 -11.05
CA PRO A 874 -44.38 22.25 -11.86
C PRO A 874 -43.20 22.38 -12.84
N GLN A 875 -42.09 21.70 -12.58
CA GLN A 875 -40.90 21.66 -13.43
C GLN A 875 -40.99 20.50 -14.43
N LYS A 876 -40.56 20.75 -15.67
CA LYS A 876 -40.40 19.71 -16.70
C LYS A 876 -38.96 19.22 -16.70
N TRP A 877 -38.78 17.92 -16.51
CA TRP A 877 -37.47 17.29 -16.53
C TRP A 877 -37.16 16.71 -17.92
N SER A 878 -35.99 17.04 -18.47
CA SER A 878 -35.45 16.49 -19.72
C SER A 878 -34.18 15.70 -19.45
N LEU A 879 -34.01 14.54 -20.09
CA LEU A 879 -32.81 13.70 -19.92
C LEU A 879 -31.59 14.40 -20.54
N ALA A 880 -30.57 14.64 -19.73
CA ALA A 880 -29.38 15.43 -20.08
C ALA A 880 -28.17 14.54 -20.43
N THR A 881 -27.98 13.44 -19.70
CA THR A 881 -27.02 12.38 -20.02
C THR A 881 -27.36 11.11 -19.25
N GLU A 882 -26.98 9.95 -19.78
CA GLU A 882 -27.08 8.66 -19.11
C GLU A 882 -25.91 7.76 -19.50
N GLY A 883 -25.67 6.74 -18.68
CA GLY A 883 -24.66 5.71 -18.91
C GLY A 883 -24.91 4.52 -17.98
N LYS A 884 -23.88 3.69 -17.77
CA LYS A 884 -24.02 2.45 -16.99
C LYS A 884 -24.44 2.75 -15.55
N ASP A 885 -25.62 2.26 -15.16
CA ASP A 885 -26.25 2.45 -13.85
C ASP A 885 -26.45 3.93 -13.42
N TYR A 886 -26.37 4.92 -14.31
CA TYR A 886 -26.62 6.33 -13.94
C TYR A 886 -27.43 7.12 -14.97
N LYS A 887 -28.20 8.11 -14.49
CA LYS A 887 -28.98 9.06 -15.30
C LYS A 887 -28.96 10.45 -14.68
N VAL A 888 -28.96 11.48 -15.52
CA VAL A 888 -29.02 12.89 -15.12
C VAL A 888 -30.06 13.62 -15.97
N TRP A 889 -30.92 14.41 -15.33
CA TRP A 889 -31.93 15.24 -15.97
C TRP A 889 -31.75 16.71 -15.58
N GLU A 890 -32.21 17.60 -16.46
CA GLU A 890 -32.26 19.05 -16.26
C GLU A 890 -33.70 19.54 -16.25
N ALA A 891 -34.00 20.53 -15.42
CA ALA A 891 -35.26 21.24 -15.42
C ALA A 891 -35.31 22.26 -16.58
N SER A 892 -36.46 22.36 -17.24
CA SER A 892 -36.78 23.33 -18.31
C SER A 892 -37.51 24.56 -17.80
#